data_AF-A0A1E9HLX4-F1
#
_entry.id   AF-A0A1E9HLX4-F1
#
_cell.length_a   1.000
_cell.length_b   1.000
_cell.length_c   1.000
_cell.angle_alpha   90.00
_cell.angle_beta   90.00
_cell.angle_gamma   90.00
#
_symmetry.space_group_name_H-M   'P 1'
#
loop_
_entity.id
_entity.type
_entity.pdbx_description
1 polymer ?
#
loop_
_entity_poly.entity_id
_entity_poly.type
_entity_poly.pdbx_seq_one_letter_code
_entity_poly.pdbx_strand_id
1 'polypeptide(L)'
;MDLSLILPDDKDNAAVAVRDIQAGETLEVAGDSITVTAPVLTGHRIAVKPIQQGELITSWGIPFGEATAAIAPGDYLCNERMQSVLQHREPELFPKPPTINFADRDTVSDPESAGEQAIRHNSTDLAQALTFPGFNRGEARGWGTRNYIAVIGASSLSTQLVIDAVHELRAQHPESPETGFDGIVAVTHTEGGTGRRENNHQLVIRTLAGFAVNPNVGAAIVVNHPESSIENAEVLEALNNLPIPSTSYTVRYFTATGDLSEDIDGVVATANSVVSRVKRSERETAPISALRLAMQCGGSDAFSGVSANPVLGEASHLIVRSGGSVNIAETDELIGSESHTLDTVSSADAAQKFSAVQKRFKEWAGRHGHSAEGNPSGGNLYRGLYNITLKSIGAARKKSSKTALDHVIDYGQLMTTPGFYFMDSPGNDLESIAGQVASGANVIAFTTGNGSITNFPFVPTIKIVTTTQRYEMLETEMDFNAGTILEGADLEAVGAELFDQIVAAASGTATSGEATGQTQVQIWRAWGLEEGESSAESAFEPTGAPAVSISPEDAFTNGSPPELNLILPTSLCSGQVAEKLALTYNEGNSLHRVIALPHTEGCGVTSGESETVFARILLGYAQHPSIRSTVFLEHGCEKTHNDFFRQAMNNSGLDINSVGWASIQLGGGIQGVQSSIETLFEGAQSPDSTPHALTIGIVNLAAADEGAAQLSAQTVSELVSRGISVIIPENDCTVTTEAGRQKLKELHGNIDLQPTLKFGERPTNPGLHIMQTESTDSLEIFTGLGASGCSAIVNFAGKYPHQPHRFIPTLQVGQTEGTCDLGYGPNLTAASVADTAQLTVQGLYTPVIGARPNVGFQIPRGQLGISM
;
A
#
# COMPACT_ATOMS: atom_id res chain seq x y z
N MET A 1 -13.44 -11.48 37.84
CA MET A 1 -14.00 -10.54 36.87
C MET A 1 -14.51 -11.35 35.71
N ASP A 2 -15.62 -10.94 35.12
CA ASP A 2 -16.05 -11.51 33.85
C ASP A 2 -15.08 -11.02 32.76
N LEU A 3 -14.40 -11.93 32.05
CA LEU A 3 -13.45 -11.58 30.99
C LEU A 3 -14.16 -11.15 29.69
N SER A 4 -15.50 -11.10 29.70
CA SER A 4 -16.29 -10.62 28.56
C SER A 4 -16.17 -9.11 28.33
N LEU A 5 -15.69 -8.34 29.31
CA LEU A 5 -15.51 -6.89 29.23
C LEU A 5 -14.13 -6.47 29.75
N ILE A 6 -13.48 -5.56 29.03
CA ILE A 6 -12.21 -4.95 29.44
C ILE A 6 -12.43 -3.48 29.72
N LEU A 7 -12.07 -3.07 30.93
CA LEU A 7 -11.98 -1.67 31.33
C LEU A 7 -10.51 -1.23 31.22
N PRO A 8 -10.15 -0.33 30.30
CA PRO A 8 -8.74 0.00 30.07
C PRO A 8 -8.03 0.71 31.23
N ASP A 9 -8.75 1.52 32.01
CA ASP A 9 -8.33 2.09 33.29
C ASP A 9 -9.48 2.02 34.31
N ASP A 10 -9.20 1.76 35.59
CA ASP A 10 -10.21 1.64 36.66
C ASP A 10 -11.14 2.86 36.78
N LYS A 11 -10.67 4.04 36.35
CA LYS A 11 -11.45 5.28 36.37
C LYS A 11 -12.39 5.44 35.18
N ASP A 12 -12.19 4.68 34.11
CA ASP A 12 -13.00 4.78 32.91
C ASP A 12 -14.48 4.49 33.19
N ASN A 13 -15.33 5.02 32.31
CA ASN A 13 -16.77 4.82 32.31
C ASN A 13 -17.28 4.04 31.07
N ALA A 14 -16.37 3.60 30.19
CA ALA A 14 -16.67 2.78 29.02
C ALA A 14 -15.78 1.52 28.97
N ALA A 15 -16.39 0.34 28.82
CA ALA A 15 -15.67 -0.94 28.68
C ALA A 15 -15.82 -1.52 27.27
N VAL A 16 -14.81 -2.26 26.82
CA VAL A 16 -14.74 -2.95 25.52
C VAL A 16 -15.25 -4.39 25.66
N ALA A 17 -16.18 -4.80 24.80
CA ALA A 17 -16.65 -6.18 24.70
C ALA A 17 -15.59 -7.09 24.07
N VAL A 18 -15.24 -8.20 24.72
CA VAL A 18 -14.24 -9.17 24.21
C VAL A 18 -14.88 -10.26 23.32
N ARG A 19 -16.21 -10.34 23.34
CA ARG A 19 -17.03 -11.21 22.51
C ARG A 19 -18.35 -10.52 22.20
N ASP A 20 -19.16 -11.14 21.35
CA ASP A 20 -20.53 -10.69 21.16
C ASP A 20 -21.33 -10.93 22.44
N ILE A 21 -22.09 -9.90 22.84
CA ILE A 21 -22.92 -9.88 24.04
C ILE A 21 -24.37 -9.76 23.62
N GLN A 22 -25.22 -10.62 24.18
CA GLN A 22 -26.64 -10.64 23.86
C GLN A 22 -27.41 -9.64 24.72
N ALA A 23 -28.52 -9.10 24.19
CA ALA A 23 -29.41 -8.25 24.99
C ALA A 23 -29.98 -9.04 26.19
N GLY A 24 -29.97 -8.41 27.37
CA GLY A 24 -30.43 -9.00 28.63
C GLY A 24 -29.35 -9.81 29.38
N GLU A 25 -28.17 -10.00 28.80
CA GLU A 25 -27.05 -10.64 29.47
C GLU A 25 -26.56 -9.76 30.65
N THR A 26 -26.22 -10.38 31.77
CA THR A 26 -25.71 -9.69 32.98
C THR A 26 -24.26 -10.04 33.19
N LEU A 27 -23.40 -9.02 33.27
CA LEU A 27 -21.94 -9.13 33.31
C LEU A 27 -21.40 -8.43 34.55
N GLU A 28 -20.30 -8.96 35.10
CA GLU A 28 -19.63 -8.41 36.29
C GLU A 28 -18.40 -7.58 35.89
N VAL A 29 -18.45 -6.26 36.10
CA VAL A 29 -17.36 -5.32 35.77
C VAL A 29 -17.03 -4.46 36.97
N ALA A 30 -15.74 -4.38 37.33
CA ALA A 30 -15.26 -3.59 38.48
C ALA A 30 -16.00 -3.85 39.82
N GLY A 31 -16.64 -5.03 39.95
CA GLY A 31 -17.41 -5.42 41.14
C GLY A 31 -18.89 -5.04 41.11
N ASP A 32 -19.36 -4.44 40.01
CA ASP A 32 -20.77 -4.13 39.77
C ASP A 32 -21.39 -5.09 38.74
N SER A 33 -22.68 -5.36 38.91
CA SER A 33 -23.48 -6.19 38.01
C SER A 33 -24.23 -5.32 37.01
N ILE A 34 -23.96 -5.50 35.72
CA ILE A 34 -24.50 -4.67 34.63
C ILE A 34 -25.30 -5.54 33.67
N THR A 35 -26.56 -5.17 33.40
CA THR A 35 -27.39 -5.83 32.38
C THR A 35 -27.33 -5.06 31.07
N VAL A 36 -26.93 -5.74 29.99
CA VAL A 36 -26.78 -5.12 28.67
C VAL A 36 -28.14 -4.95 27.99
N THR A 37 -28.42 -3.76 27.45
CA THR A 37 -29.77 -3.39 26.99
C THR A 37 -30.04 -3.72 25.51
N ALA A 38 -29.00 -3.96 24.72
CA ALA A 38 -29.05 -4.30 23.31
C ALA A 38 -27.91 -5.26 22.94
N PRO A 39 -27.96 -5.96 21.78
CA PRO A 39 -26.80 -6.73 21.33
C PRO A 39 -25.58 -5.82 21.14
N VAL A 40 -24.42 -6.25 21.61
CA VAL A 40 -23.14 -5.54 21.47
C VAL A 40 -22.16 -6.45 20.75
N LEU A 41 -21.56 -5.97 19.67
CA LEU A 41 -20.55 -6.71 18.94
C LEU A 41 -19.21 -6.70 19.67
N THR A 42 -18.43 -7.75 19.45
CA THR A 42 -17.02 -7.84 19.84
C THR A 42 -16.24 -6.58 19.43
N GLY A 43 -15.50 -5.99 20.37
CA GLY A 43 -14.71 -4.75 20.20
C GLY A 43 -15.49 -3.47 20.48
N HIS A 44 -16.82 -3.52 20.51
CA HIS A 44 -17.65 -2.34 20.76
C HIS A 44 -17.80 -2.06 22.25
N ARG A 45 -18.32 -0.87 22.58
CA ARG A 45 -18.27 -0.35 23.95
C ARG A 45 -19.64 -0.21 24.58
N ILE A 46 -19.68 -0.46 25.90
CA ILE A 46 -20.83 -0.17 26.75
C ILE A 46 -20.45 0.81 27.86
N ALA A 47 -21.42 1.56 28.36
CA ALA A 47 -21.27 2.33 29.58
C ALA A 47 -21.23 1.39 30.78
N VAL A 48 -20.28 1.60 31.71
CA VAL A 48 -20.19 0.82 32.96
C VAL A 48 -20.63 1.60 34.20
N LYS A 49 -20.80 2.92 34.06
CA LYS A 49 -21.30 3.83 35.09
C LYS A 49 -22.40 4.70 34.48
N PRO A 50 -23.30 5.30 35.29
CA PRO A 50 -24.24 6.29 34.77
C PRO A 50 -23.47 7.50 34.22
N ILE A 51 -23.81 7.95 33.01
CA ILE A 51 -23.19 9.12 32.36
C ILE A 51 -24.29 10.13 32.08
N GLN A 52 -24.19 11.33 32.64
CA GLN A 52 -25.17 12.39 32.43
C GLN A 52 -24.97 13.07 31.07
N GLN A 53 -26.01 13.74 30.56
CA GLN A 53 -25.87 14.59 29.37
C GLN A 53 -24.79 15.68 29.61
N GLY A 54 -23.87 15.83 28.67
CA GLY A 54 -22.71 16.73 28.75
C GLY A 54 -21.53 16.16 29.54
N GLU A 55 -21.64 14.96 30.11
CA GLU A 55 -20.52 14.29 30.79
C GLU A 55 -19.61 13.60 29.77
N LEU A 56 -18.32 13.54 30.11
CA LEU A 56 -17.28 12.95 29.25
C LEU A 56 -17.30 11.43 29.31
N ILE A 57 -17.09 10.81 28.16
CA ILE A 57 -16.89 9.36 28.01
C ILE A 57 -15.40 9.10 27.83
N THR A 58 -14.86 8.21 28.64
CA THR A 58 -13.41 8.04 28.85
C THR A 58 -12.94 6.63 28.56
N SER A 59 -11.73 6.53 28.01
CA SER A 59 -10.97 5.30 27.82
C SER A 59 -9.50 5.60 28.07
N TRP A 60 -8.79 4.78 28.84
CA TRP A 60 -7.45 5.05 29.36
C TRP A 60 -7.34 6.41 30.09
N GLY A 61 -8.43 6.85 30.75
CA GLY A 61 -8.52 8.15 31.39
C GLY A 61 -8.60 9.35 30.44
N ILE A 62 -8.67 9.12 29.12
CA ILE A 62 -8.74 10.16 28.09
C ILE A 62 -10.18 10.26 27.59
N PRO A 63 -10.76 11.47 27.52
CA PRO A 63 -12.10 11.65 26.99
C PRO A 63 -12.10 11.49 25.46
N PHE A 64 -12.94 10.59 24.93
CA PHE A 64 -13.11 10.38 23.50
C PHE A 64 -14.49 10.83 22.99
N GLY A 65 -15.43 11.12 23.89
CA GLY A 65 -16.76 11.57 23.53
C GLY A 65 -17.42 12.38 24.64
N GLU A 66 -18.49 13.08 24.29
CA GLU A 66 -19.37 13.79 25.21
C GLU A 66 -20.80 13.28 25.03
N ALA A 67 -21.45 12.90 26.13
CA ALA A 67 -22.79 12.32 26.08
C ALA A 67 -23.83 13.35 25.64
N THR A 68 -24.60 13.04 24.58
CA THR A 68 -25.66 13.92 24.06
C THR A 68 -27.00 13.70 24.74
N ALA A 69 -27.12 12.62 25.49
CA ALA A 69 -28.24 12.27 26.36
C ALA A 69 -27.71 11.52 27.60
N ALA A 70 -28.55 11.30 28.61
CA ALA A 70 -28.18 10.43 29.73
C ALA A 70 -28.01 8.97 29.24
N ILE A 71 -26.94 8.31 29.66
CA ILE A 71 -26.58 6.94 29.30
C ILE A 71 -26.56 6.09 30.57
N ALA A 72 -27.31 4.99 30.58
CA ALA A 72 -27.35 4.08 31.72
C ALA A 72 -26.22 3.02 31.62
N PRO A 73 -25.75 2.46 32.75
CA PRO A 73 -24.88 1.29 32.71
C PRO A 73 -25.51 0.16 31.89
N GLY A 74 -24.72 -0.46 31.02
CA GLY A 74 -25.16 -1.52 30.11
C GLY A 74 -25.66 -1.03 28.75
N ASP A 75 -25.79 0.29 28.56
CA ASP A 75 -26.13 0.85 27.27
C ASP A 75 -24.94 0.78 26.30
N TYR A 76 -25.26 0.38 25.07
CA TYR A 76 -24.35 0.43 23.93
C TYR A 76 -23.98 1.91 23.65
N LEU A 77 -22.67 2.21 23.58
CA LEU A 77 -22.18 3.54 23.21
C LEU A 77 -22.14 3.67 21.69
N CYS A 78 -22.81 4.67 21.11
CA CYS A 78 -22.89 4.86 19.66
C CYS A 78 -22.82 6.34 19.27
N ASN A 79 -21.94 6.67 18.32
CA ASN A 79 -21.88 7.95 17.61
C ASN A 79 -22.44 7.81 16.18
N GLU A 80 -22.54 8.92 15.44
CA GLU A 80 -23.07 8.93 14.06
C GLU A 80 -22.27 8.02 13.11
N ARG A 81 -20.94 8.07 13.19
CA ARG A 81 -20.04 7.28 12.33
C ARG A 81 -20.26 5.78 12.54
N MET A 82 -20.32 5.35 13.80
CA MET A 82 -20.55 3.96 14.17
C MET A 82 -21.91 3.46 13.71
N GLN A 83 -22.96 4.25 13.94
CA GLN A 83 -24.31 3.90 13.51
C GLN A 83 -24.37 3.66 12.00
N SER A 84 -23.75 4.56 11.23
CA SER A 84 -23.66 4.43 9.78
C SER A 84 -22.98 3.11 9.39
N VAL A 85 -21.78 2.84 9.90
CA VAL A 85 -21.04 1.62 9.53
C VAL A 85 -21.80 0.33 9.88
N LEU A 86 -22.42 0.26 11.05
CA LEU A 86 -23.19 -0.93 11.47
C LEU A 86 -24.42 -1.17 10.59
N GLN A 87 -25.14 -0.12 10.22
CA GLN A 87 -26.29 -0.23 9.30
C GLN A 87 -25.89 -0.78 7.93
N HIS A 88 -24.69 -0.45 7.46
CA HIS A 88 -24.22 -0.85 6.14
C HIS A 88 -23.63 -2.27 6.13
N ARG A 89 -22.93 -2.69 7.18
CA ARG A 89 -22.21 -3.98 7.21
C ARG A 89 -22.99 -5.12 7.85
N GLU A 90 -23.84 -4.83 8.84
CA GLU A 90 -24.62 -5.84 9.57
C GLU A 90 -26.11 -5.47 9.65
N PRO A 91 -26.78 -5.26 8.50
CA PRO A 91 -28.19 -4.85 8.48
C PRO A 91 -29.13 -5.88 9.12
N GLU A 92 -28.75 -7.17 9.13
CA GLU A 92 -29.53 -8.25 9.73
C GLU A 92 -29.44 -8.30 11.27
N LEU A 93 -28.25 -8.01 11.83
CA LEU A 93 -28.05 -7.94 13.27
C LEU A 93 -28.60 -6.63 13.87
N PHE A 94 -28.67 -5.56 13.07
CA PHE A 94 -29.19 -4.25 13.48
C PHE A 94 -30.39 -3.78 12.64
N PRO A 95 -31.53 -4.50 12.67
CA PRO A 95 -32.73 -4.10 11.93
C PRO A 95 -33.31 -2.77 12.42
N LYS A 96 -32.99 -2.40 13.67
CA LYS A 96 -33.07 -1.04 14.18
C LYS A 96 -31.67 -0.64 14.65
N PRO A 97 -31.09 0.46 14.12
CA PRO A 97 -29.74 0.87 14.49
C PRO A 97 -29.63 1.23 15.98
N PRO A 98 -28.43 1.08 16.58
CA PRO A 98 -28.19 1.59 17.93
C PRO A 98 -28.46 3.10 18.00
N THR A 99 -29.07 3.56 19.10
CA THR A 99 -29.37 4.99 19.29
C THR A 99 -28.07 5.77 19.45
N ILE A 100 -27.90 6.86 18.69
CA ILE A 100 -26.79 7.79 18.89
C ILE A 100 -26.95 8.45 20.26
N ASN A 101 -25.95 8.32 21.13
CA ASN A 101 -25.99 8.81 22.50
C ASN A 101 -24.76 9.62 22.93
N PHE A 102 -23.78 9.78 22.05
CA PHE A 102 -22.65 10.69 22.26
C PHE A 102 -22.15 11.32 20.96
N ALA A 103 -21.49 12.47 21.10
CA ALA A 103 -20.76 13.14 20.03
C ALA A 103 -19.25 12.97 20.26
N ASP A 104 -18.49 12.87 19.18
CA ASP A 104 -17.04 12.72 19.26
C ASP A 104 -16.40 13.95 19.92
N ARG A 105 -15.38 13.68 20.74
CA ARG A 105 -14.54 14.71 21.33
C ARG A 105 -13.09 14.47 20.90
N ASP A 106 -12.58 15.38 20.08
CA ASP A 106 -11.23 15.29 19.54
C ASP A 106 -10.24 16.01 20.45
N THR A 107 -9.41 15.23 21.15
CA THR A 107 -8.33 15.75 22.01
C THR A 107 -7.17 16.33 21.22
N VAL A 108 -7.09 16.04 19.91
CA VAL A 108 -6.11 16.56 18.94
C VAL A 108 -6.03 18.10 18.94
N SER A 109 -7.13 18.75 19.29
CA SER A 109 -7.28 20.21 19.29
C SER A 109 -7.02 20.86 20.66
N ASP A 110 -6.74 20.06 21.70
CA ASP A 110 -6.54 20.52 23.05
C ASP A 110 -5.04 20.71 23.36
N PRO A 111 -4.52 21.95 23.39
CA PRO A 111 -3.12 22.21 23.69
C PRO A 111 -2.73 21.85 25.14
N GLU A 112 -3.69 21.65 26.05
CA GLU A 112 -3.42 21.22 27.43
C GLU A 112 -3.28 19.68 27.56
N SER A 113 -3.60 18.92 26.50
CA SER A 113 -3.62 17.45 26.52
C SER A 113 -2.27 16.79 26.81
N ALA A 114 -1.15 17.42 26.44
CA ALA A 114 0.18 16.83 26.62
C ALA A 114 0.63 16.75 28.11
N GLY A 115 -0.03 17.47 29.02
CA GLY A 115 0.32 17.48 30.44
C GLY A 115 1.74 18.00 30.75
N GLU A 116 2.18 17.82 32.00
CA GLU A 116 3.57 18.10 32.41
C GLU A 116 4.47 16.92 32.03
N GLN A 117 5.54 17.20 31.29
CA GLN A 117 6.45 16.18 30.74
C GLN A 117 7.47 15.73 31.79
N ALA A 118 7.56 14.42 32.04
CA ALA A 118 8.62 13.87 32.87
C ALA A 118 9.92 13.72 32.06
N ILE A 119 10.98 14.42 32.46
CA ILE A 119 12.29 14.25 31.84
C ILE A 119 13.01 13.05 32.47
N ARG A 120 13.24 12.00 31.69
CA ARG A 120 13.92 10.77 32.14
C ARG A 120 14.79 10.20 31.04
N HIS A 121 16.00 9.75 31.40
CA HIS A 121 16.84 8.97 30.49
C HIS A 121 16.52 7.48 30.61
N ASN A 122 16.49 6.79 29.47
CA ASN A 122 16.32 5.35 29.43
C ASN A 122 17.54 4.63 30.05
N SER A 123 17.27 3.60 30.85
CA SER A 123 18.29 2.73 31.42
C SER A 123 18.86 1.83 30.32
N THR A 124 20.15 1.46 30.42
CA THR A 124 20.82 0.48 29.54
C THR A 124 21.46 -0.66 30.36
N ASP A 125 20.84 -0.98 31.50
CA ASP A 125 21.36 -1.92 32.50
C ASP A 125 21.44 -3.38 32.05
N LEU A 126 20.80 -3.74 30.92
CA LEU A 126 20.85 -5.08 30.34
C LEU A 126 21.86 -5.21 29.18
N ALA A 127 22.57 -4.13 28.81
CA ALA A 127 23.37 -4.07 27.58
C ALA A 127 24.50 -5.12 27.46
N GLN A 128 24.95 -5.72 28.57
CA GLN A 128 26.01 -6.73 28.57
C GLN A 128 25.52 -8.18 28.76
N ALA A 129 24.20 -8.39 28.92
CA ALA A 129 23.69 -9.67 29.38
C ALA A 129 23.32 -10.65 28.25
N LEU A 130 22.99 -10.16 27.06
CA LEU A 130 22.32 -10.95 26.02
C LEU A 130 22.97 -10.76 24.64
N THR A 131 22.95 -11.83 23.83
CA THR A 131 23.56 -11.88 22.49
C THR A 131 22.70 -12.65 21.48
N PHE A 132 22.92 -12.42 20.19
CA PHE A 132 22.35 -13.21 19.10
C PHE A 132 23.39 -13.48 18.00
N PRO A 133 23.31 -14.57 17.23
CA PRO A 133 24.17 -14.79 16.06
C PRO A 133 23.74 -13.89 14.88
N GLY A 134 24.62 -12.98 14.45
CA GLY A 134 24.35 -12.02 13.37
C GLY A 134 25.55 -11.78 12.46
N PHE A 135 25.34 -11.05 11.36
CA PHE A 135 26.39 -10.74 10.38
C PHE A 135 27.03 -9.39 10.70
N ASN A 136 28.31 -9.40 11.07
CA ASN A 136 29.04 -8.19 11.40
C ASN A 136 29.25 -7.31 10.15
N ARG A 137 28.76 -6.07 10.18
CA ARG A 137 28.94 -5.08 9.10
C ARG A 137 29.87 -3.92 9.50
N GLY A 138 30.53 -4.02 10.65
CA GLY A 138 31.36 -2.99 11.24
C GLY A 138 30.57 -1.99 12.09
N GLU A 139 31.27 -1.21 12.91
CA GLU A 139 30.70 -0.33 13.96
C GLU A 139 29.65 0.66 13.41
N ALA A 140 29.94 1.34 12.30
CA ALA A 140 29.05 2.35 11.73
C ALA A 140 27.75 1.77 11.16
N ARG A 141 27.83 0.58 10.56
CA ARG A 141 26.67 -0.05 9.89
C ARG A 141 25.88 -0.93 10.87
N GLY A 142 26.56 -1.62 11.76
CA GLY A 142 25.97 -2.48 12.80
C GLY A 142 26.00 -3.96 12.41
N TRP A 143 24.93 -4.68 12.77
CA TRP A 143 24.83 -6.13 12.60
C TRP A 143 23.57 -6.50 11.83
N GLY A 144 23.72 -7.37 10.82
CA GLY A 144 22.61 -7.94 10.08
C GLY A 144 22.02 -9.16 10.78
N THR A 145 20.71 -9.29 10.79
CA THR A 145 19.98 -10.51 11.17
C THR A 145 19.80 -11.46 9.98
N ARG A 146 19.98 -10.94 8.77
CA ARG A 146 20.00 -11.65 7.48
C ARG A 146 21.18 -11.16 6.61
N ASN A 147 21.42 -11.84 5.50
CA ASN A 147 22.49 -11.62 4.55
C ASN A 147 21.98 -11.82 3.12
N TYR A 148 21.28 -10.80 2.63
CA TYR A 148 20.73 -10.75 1.28
C TYR A 148 21.61 -9.97 0.31
N ILE A 149 21.48 -10.23 -0.98
CA ILE A 149 21.81 -9.26 -2.04
C ILE A 149 20.52 -8.56 -2.44
N ALA A 150 20.49 -7.24 -2.38
CA ALA A 150 19.35 -6.45 -2.82
C ALA A 150 19.61 -5.89 -4.22
N VAL A 151 18.77 -6.23 -5.19
CA VAL A 151 18.72 -5.56 -6.49
C VAL A 151 17.61 -4.52 -6.42
N ILE A 152 18.00 -3.25 -6.41
CA ILE A 152 17.15 -2.11 -6.08
C ILE A 152 16.90 -1.30 -7.34
N GLY A 153 15.64 -1.18 -7.74
CA GLY A 153 15.26 -0.23 -8.78
C GLY A 153 15.36 1.20 -8.27
N ALA A 154 15.97 2.10 -9.04
CA ALA A 154 16.00 3.52 -8.70
C ALA A 154 14.63 4.20 -8.90
N SER A 155 13.78 3.60 -9.73
CA SER A 155 12.41 4.06 -10.02
C SER A 155 11.50 2.96 -10.54
N SER A 156 10.21 3.27 -10.64
CA SER A 156 9.18 2.40 -11.22
C SER A 156 9.53 1.90 -12.62
N LEU A 157 10.23 2.68 -13.44
CA LEU A 157 10.66 2.31 -14.80
C LEU A 157 11.63 1.13 -14.84
N SER A 158 12.34 0.84 -13.74
CA SER A 158 13.29 -0.27 -13.65
C SER A 158 12.67 -1.57 -13.12
N THR A 159 11.38 -1.57 -12.77
CA THR A 159 10.69 -2.67 -12.07
C THR A 159 10.82 -4.00 -12.80
N GLN A 160 10.46 -4.03 -14.09
CA GLN A 160 10.50 -5.28 -14.88
C GLN A 160 11.92 -5.83 -14.98
N LEU A 161 12.91 -4.97 -15.30
CA LEU A 161 14.32 -5.35 -15.40
C LEU A 161 14.85 -5.94 -14.09
N VAL A 162 14.53 -5.31 -12.96
CA VAL A 162 14.95 -5.79 -11.63
C VAL A 162 14.34 -7.15 -11.30
N ILE A 163 13.05 -7.35 -11.58
CA ILE A 163 12.35 -8.62 -11.32
C ILE A 163 12.94 -9.75 -12.18
N ASP A 164 13.11 -9.51 -13.48
CA ASP A 164 13.65 -10.51 -14.40
C ASP A 164 15.10 -10.89 -14.05
N ALA A 165 15.95 -9.91 -13.74
CA ALA A 165 17.32 -10.16 -13.33
C ALA A 165 17.41 -10.94 -12.00
N VAL A 166 16.54 -10.64 -11.02
CA VAL A 166 16.50 -11.37 -9.75
C VAL A 166 16.01 -12.81 -9.95
N HIS A 167 15.04 -13.04 -10.85
CA HIS A 167 14.59 -14.38 -11.19
C HIS A 167 15.75 -15.23 -11.74
N GLU A 168 16.53 -14.70 -12.68
CA GLU A 168 17.71 -15.39 -13.20
C GLU A 168 18.79 -15.60 -12.13
N LEU A 169 19.08 -14.58 -11.33
CA LEU A 169 20.08 -14.66 -10.26
C LEU A 169 19.72 -15.71 -9.21
N ARG A 170 18.44 -15.85 -8.84
CA ARG A 170 17.98 -16.90 -7.91
C ARG A 170 18.16 -18.30 -8.49
N ALA A 171 17.97 -18.48 -9.79
CA ALA A 171 18.25 -19.76 -10.46
C ALA A 171 19.74 -20.12 -10.46
N GLN A 172 20.63 -19.13 -10.63
CA GLN A 172 22.09 -19.31 -10.58
C GLN A 172 22.62 -19.48 -9.14
N HIS A 173 21.96 -18.83 -8.18
CA HIS A 173 22.40 -18.71 -6.80
C HIS A 173 21.23 -18.96 -5.84
N PRO A 174 20.83 -20.23 -5.66
CA PRO A 174 19.79 -20.57 -4.69
C PRO A 174 20.20 -20.09 -3.29
N GLU A 175 19.19 -19.76 -2.50
CA GLU A 175 19.34 -19.46 -1.08
C GLU A 175 19.93 -20.65 -0.33
N SER A 176 20.72 -20.35 0.69
CA SER A 176 21.31 -21.34 1.59
C SER A 176 21.48 -20.73 2.99
N PRO A 177 20.37 -20.37 3.68
CA PRO A 177 20.41 -19.66 4.96
C PRO A 177 21.25 -20.38 6.03
N GLU A 178 21.28 -21.72 6.00
CA GLU A 178 22.10 -22.57 6.87
C GLU A 178 23.62 -22.36 6.69
N THR A 179 24.03 -21.85 5.53
CA THR A 179 25.43 -21.46 5.22
C THR A 179 25.65 -19.96 5.28
N GLY A 180 24.65 -19.19 5.74
CA GLY A 180 24.76 -17.74 5.93
C GLY A 180 24.41 -16.91 4.70
N PHE A 181 23.74 -17.46 3.68
CA PHE A 181 23.25 -16.71 2.52
C PHE A 181 21.73 -16.79 2.41
N ASP A 182 21.04 -15.75 2.84
CA ASP A 182 19.57 -15.75 2.87
C ASP A 182 18.95 -15.55 1.47
N GLY A 183 19.71 -15.04 0.49
CA GLY A 183 19.30 -15.05 -0.91
C GLY A 183 19.51 -13.74 -1.65
N ILE A 184 18.77 -13.58 -2.75
CA ILE A 184 18.77 -12.40 -3.63
C ILE A 184 17.34 -11.89 -3.71
N VAL A 185 17.13 -10.59 -3.52
CA VAL A 185 15.78 -9.99 -3.49
C VAL A 185 15.67 -8.80 -4.43
N ALA A 186 14.50 -8.68 -5.06
CA ALA A 186 14.09 -7.51 -5.80
C ALA A 186 13.51 -6.48 -4.83
N VAL A 187 13.92 -5.23 -4.99
CA VAL A 187 13.34 -4.08 -4.29
C VAL A 187 12.82 -3.13 -5.35
N THR A 188 11.51 -3.20 -5.59
CA THR A 188 10.79 -2.39 -6.58
C THR A 188 9.76 -1.51 -5.88
N HIS A 189 9.47 -0.34 -6.46
CA HIS A 189 8.53 0.65 -5.91
C HIS A 189 7.95 1.49 -7.04
N THR A 190 7.01 2.38 -6.72
CA THR A 190 6.24 3.13 -7.74
C THR A 190 6.71 4.57 -7.99
N GLU A 191 7.72 5.03 -7.26
CA GLU A 191 8.26 6.41 -7.36
C GLU A 191 9.32 6.61 -8.46
N GLY A 192 9.58 7.87 -8.83
CA GLY A 192 10.72 8.27 -9.67
C GLY A 192 10.56 7.97 -11.17
N GLY A 193 9.36 7.58 -11.60
CA GLY A 193 9.05 7.20 -12.98
C GLY A 193 8.56 8.34 -13.86
N THR A 194 8.34 9.53 -13.29
CA THR A 194 7.87 10.69 -14.04
C THR A 194 9.04 11.51 -14.61
N GLY A 195 8.80 12.22 -15.73
CA GLY A 195 9.79 13.10 -16.35
C GLY A 195 10.03 14.43 -15.62
N ARG A 196 9.49 14.60 -14.41
CA ARG A 196 9.65 15.79 -13.57
C ARG A 196 10.19 15.41 -12.19
N ARG A 197 10.72 16.40 -11.49
CA ARG A 197 11.14 16.24 -10.10
C ARG A 197 9.91 16.22 -9.18
N GLU A 198 9.74 15.15 -8.43
CA GLU A 198 8.59 14.94 -7.54
C GLU A 198 8.80 15.56 -6.15
N ASN A 199 7.70 15.82 -5.44
CA ASN A 199 7.75 16.45 -4.10
C ASN A 199 8.48 15.60 -3.05
N ASN A 200 8.46 14.28 -3.20
CA ASN A 200 9.13 13.32 -2.32
C ASN A 200 10.55 12.94 -2.79
N HIS A 201 11.11 13.58 -3.83
CA HIS A 201 12.38 13.19 -4.47
C HIS A 201 13.53 12.93 -3.49
N GLN A 202 13.69 13.79 -2.48
CA GLN A 202 14.73 13.62 -1.45
C GLN A 202 14.44 12.47 -0.48
N LEU A 203 13.18 12.16 -0.23
CA LEU A 203 12.76 10.99 0.56
C LEU A 203 13.11 9.71 -0.19
N VAL A 204 12.82 9.65 -1.50
CA VAL A 204 13.15 8.49 -2.35
C VAL A 204 14.65 8.21 -2.33
N ILE A 205 15.49 9.21 -2.63
CA ILE A 205 16.95 9.06 -2.64
C ILE A 205 17.48 8.57 -1.28
N ARG A 206 17.00 9.18 -0.18
CA ARG A 206 17.40 8.80 1.17
C ARG A 206 17.02 7.34 1.47
N THR A 207 15.81 6.95 1.11
CA THR A 207 15.30 5.59 1.31
C THR A 207 16.11 4.56 0.51
N LEU A 208 16.42 4.84 -0.76
CA LEU A 208 17.26 3.98 -1.60
C LEU A 208 18.68 3.83 -1.05
N ALA A 209 19.29 4.92 -0.59
CA ALA A 209 20.60 4.88 0.07
C ALA A 209 20.54 4.07 1.37
N GLY A 210 19.51 4.26 2.19
CA GLY A 210 19.26 3.52 3.43
C GLY A 210 19.10 2.02 3.20
N PHE A 211 18.31 1.62 2.20
CA PHE A 211 18.19 0.21 1.78
C PHE A 211 19.53 -0.39 1.38
N ALA A 212 20.31 0.32 0.56
CA ALA A 212 21.59 -0.15 0.08
C ALA A 212 22.61 -0.40 1.21
N VAL A 213 22.50 0.31 2.33
CA VAL A 213 23.35 0.16 3.52
C VAL A 213 22.64 -0.47 4.72
N ASN A 214 21.42 -1.01 4.57
CA ASN A 214 20.76 -1.71 5.66
C ASN A 214 21.62 -2.91 6.12
N PRO A 215 21.78 -3.20 7.42
CA PRO A 215 22.67 -4.26 7.90
C PRO A 215 22.37 -5.67 7.35
N ASN A 216 21.12 -5.93 6.95
CA ASN A 216 20.70 -7.20 6.36
C ASN A 216 21.14 -7.38 4.89
N VAL A 217 21.62 -6.31 4.25
CA VAL A 217 22.08 -6.32 2.87
C VAL A 217 23.59 -6.53 2.82
N GLY A 218 24.05 -7.69 2.37
CA GLY A 218 25.48 -7.96 2.17
C GLY A 218 26.08 -7.16 1.02
N ALA A 219 25.32 -6.96 -0.05
CA ALA A 219 25.64 -6.07 -1.16
C ALA A 219 24.36 -5.58 -1.84
N ALA A 220 24.40 -4.38 -2.44
CA ALA A 220 23.29 -3.80 -3.18
C ALA A 220 23.70 -3.50 -4.64
N ILE A 221 22.78 -3.74 -5.57
CA ILE A 221 22.89 -3.37 -6.98
C ILE A 221 21.78 -2.37 -7.28
N VAL A 222 22.14 -1.10 -7.49
CA VAL A 222 21.17 -0.04 -7.82
C VAL A 222 21.04 0.05 -9.34
N VAL A 223 19.82 -0.18 -9.83
CA VAL A 223 19.49 -0.27 -11.27
C VAL A 223 18.70 0.97 -11.66
N ASN A 224 19.28 1.79 -12.54
CA ASN A 224 18.65 3.00 -13.03
C ASN A 224 18.12 2.84 -14.46
N HIS A 225 16.95 3.42 -14.73
CA HIS A 225 16.45 3.64 -16.08
C HIS A 225 16.85 5.06 -16.56
N PRO A 226 17.35 5.26 -17.79
CA PRO A 226 17.81 6.58 -18.25
C PRO A 226 16.77 7.70 -18.26
N GLU A 227 15.48 7.37 -18.32
CA GLU A 227 14.37 8.34 -18.25
C GLU A 227 13.83 8.55 -16.83
N SER A 228 14.42 7.91 -15.83
CA SER A 228 14.04 8.13 -14.43
C SER A 228 14.38 9.55 -13.99
N SER A 229 13.55 10.11 -13.11
CA SER A 229 13.89 11.34 -12.40
C SER A 229 14.98 11.14 -11.33
N ILE A 230 15.30 9.91 -10.95
CA ILE A 230 16.29 9.57 -9.93
C ILE A 230 17.54 8.99 -10.59
N GLU A 231 18.69 9.63 -10.41
CA GLU A 231 19.94 9.13 -10.98
C GLU A 231 20.78 8.30 -9.98
N ASN A 232 21.55 7.33 -10.49
CA ASN A 232 22.55 6.59 -9.71
C ASN A 232 23.55 7.52 -8.99
N ALA A 233 23.88 8.67 -9.59
CA ALA A 233 24.77 9.66 -9.02
C ALA A 233 24.19 10.31 -7.74
N GLU A 234 22.89 10.55 -7.71
CA GLU A 234 22.21 11.11 -6.52
C GLU A 234 22.18 10.11 -5.37
N VAL A 235 21.93 8.82 -5.66
CA VAL A 235 22.00 7.76 -4.65
C VAL A 235 23.43 7.62 -4.12
N LEU A 236 24.45 7.71 -4.98
CA LEU A 236 25.86 7.72 -4.57
C LEU A 236 26.19 8.93 -3.69
N GLU A 237 25.72 10.13 -4.04
CA GLU A 237 25.90 11.33 -3.23
C GLU A 237 25.27 11.17 -1.85
N ALA A 238 24.03 10.67 -1.78
CA ALA A 238 23.36 10.39 -0.52
C ALA A 238 24.15 9.38 0.33
N LEU A 239 24.68 8.31 -0.27
CA LEU A 239 25.54 7.34 0.41
C LEU A 239 26.84 7.94 0.95
N ASN A 240 27.45 8.88 0.23
CA ASN A 240 28.66 9.58 0.69
C ASN A 240 28.38 10.55 1.84
N ASN A 241 27.14 11.03 1.96
CA ASN A 241 26.71 11.92 3.04
C ASN A 241 26.27 11.16 4.31
N LEU A 242 26.14 9.83 4.25
CA LEU A 242 25.84 9.02 5.44
C LEU A 242 27.06 8.97 6.38
N PRO A 243 26.85 8.88 7.70
CA PRO A 243 27.90 8.64 8.70
C PRO A 243 28.41 7.19 8.67
N ILE A 244 28.55 6.59 7.48
CA ILE A 244 28.99 5.22 7.24
C ILE A 244 30.15 5.24 6.24
N PRO A 245 31.36 4.76 6.62
CA PRO A 245 32.49 4.74 5.70
C PRO A 245 32.20 3.90 4.45
N SER A 246 32.59 4.39 3.27
CA SER A 246 32.39 3.69 1.99
C SER A 246 33.08 2.31 1.93
N THR A 247 34.04 2.05 2.81
CA THR A 247 34.70 0.75 2.96
C THR A 247 33.85 -0.30 3.69
N SER A 248 32.79 0.10 4.39
CA SER A 248 31.93 -0.80 5.19
C SER A 248 30.71 -1.35 4.44
N TYR A 249 30.49 -0.94 3.19
CA TYR A 249 29.41 -1.45 2.35
C TYR A 249 29.89 -1.83 0.95
N THR A 250 29.07 -2.57 0.22
CA THR A 250 29.31 -2.92 -1.18
C THR A 250 28.08 -2.55 -1.99
N VAL A 251 28.15 -1.42 -2.69
CA VAL A 251 27.12 -0.98 -3.62
C VAL A 251 27.70 -1.00 -5.03
N ARG A 252 26.93 -1.48 -6.01
CA ARG A 252 27.22 -1.42 -7.44
C ARG A 252 26.04 -0.75 -8.15
N TYR A 253 26.32 -0.20 -9.31
CA TYR A 253 25.35 0.53 -10.10
C TYR A 253 25.28 -0.07 -11.50
N PHE A 254 24.08 -0.13 -12.04
CA PHE A 254 23.81 -0.45 -13.43
C PHE A 254 22.86 0.61 -14.00
N THR A 255 23.04 0.97 -15.27
CA THR A 255 22.13 1.88 -15.98
C THR A 255 21.70 1.19 -17.25
N ALA A 256 20.39 1.03 -17.41
CA ALA A 256 19.79 0.37 -18.56
C ALA A 256 20.18 1.07 -19.87
N THR A 257 20.34 0.28 -20.91
CA THR A 257 20.72 0.70 -22.26
C THR A 257 19.50 0.82 -23.17
N GLY A 258 18.39 0.17 -22.81
CA GLY A 258 17.14 0.15 -23.56
C GLY A 258 16.82 -1.19 -24.21
N ASP A 259 17.81 -2.08 -24.35
CA ASP A 259 17.59 -3.47 -24.74
C ASP A 259 17.40 -4.32 -23.48
N LEU A 260 16.18 -4.80 -23.26
CA LEU A 260 15.83 -5.53 -22.05
C LEU A 260 16.66 -6.81 -21.86
N SER A 261 17.03 -7.52 -22.93
CA SER A 261 17.80 -8.76 -22.80
C SER A 261 19.24 -8.47 -22.40
N GLU A 262 19.89 -7.51 -23.07
CA GLU A 262 21.25 -7.10 -22.73
C GLU A 262 21.30 -6.45 -21.33
N ASP A 263 20.26 -5.72 -20.96
CA ASP A 263 20.15 -5.09 -19.64
C ASP A 263 20.02 -6.13 -18.52
N ILE A 264 19.24 -7.21 -18.72
CA ILE A 264 19.16 -8.33 -17.76
C ILE A 264 20.55 -8.94 -17.56
N ASP A 265 21.24 -9.30 -18.66
CA ASP A 265 22.60 -9.86 -18.61
C ASP A 265 23.57 -8.93 -17.87
N GLY A 266 23.45 -7.62 -18.09
CA GLY A 266 24.25 -6.59 -17.43
C GLY A 266 24.03 -6.50 -15.92
N VAL A 267 22.78 -6.53 -15.47
CA VAL A 267 22.45 -6.56 -14.03
C VAL A 267 22.95 -7.86 -13.39
N VAL A 268 22.72 -9.01 -14.04
CA VAL A 268 23.18 -10.34 -13.59
C VAL A 268 24.70 -10.37 -13.45
N ALA A 269 25.44 -9.91 -14.46
CA ALA A 269 26.90 -9.83 -14.43
C ALA A 269 27.41 -8.91 -13.29
N THR A 270 26.72 -7.79 -13.07
CA THR A 270 27.06 -6.85 -11.99
C THR A 270 26.87 -7.49 -10.62
N ALA A 271 25.76 -8.20 -10.39
CA ALA A 271 25.50 -8.93 -9.16
C ALA A 271 26.52 -10.08 -8.94
N ASN A 272 26.82 -10.84 -9.99
CA ASN A 272 27.79 -11.95 -9.93
C ASN A 272 29.19 -11.49 -9.51
N SER A 273 29.56 -10.22 -9.74
CA SER A 273 30.82 -9.65 -9.27
C SER A 273 30.95 -9.57 -7.74
N VAL A 274 29.83 -9.62 -7.00
CA VAL A 274 29.80 -9.48 -5.52
C VAL A 274 29.25 -10.70 -4.79
N VAL A 275 28.53 -11.61 -5.46
CA VAL A 275 27.88 -12.78 -4.83
C VAL A 275 28.84 -13.60 -3.96
N SER A 276 30.03 -13.94 -4.47
CA SER A 276 30.98 -14.77 -3.72
C SER A 276 31.48 -14.11 -2.44
N ARG A 277 31.50 -12.76 -2.38
CA ARG A 277 31.85 -12.03 -1.14
C ARG A 277 30.73 -12.18 -0.11
N VAL A 278 29.48 -12.02 -0.54
CA VAL A 278 28.32 -12.11 0.35
C VAL A 278 28.17 -13.50 0.93
N LYS A 279 28.31 -14.55 0.10
CA LYS A 279 28.25 -15.97 0.51
C LYS A 279 29.35 -16.43 1.48
N ARG A 280 30.40 -15.63 1.68
CA ARG A 280 31.47 -15.91 2.66
C ARG A 280 31.24 -15.27 4.04
N SER A 281 30.14 -14.54 4.20
CA SER A 281 29.82 -13.93 5.50
C SER A 281 29.29 -15.02 6.42
N GLU A 282 29.81 -15.10 7.64
CA GLU A 282 29.36 -16.05 8.66
C GLU A 282 28.66 -15.29 9.79
N ARG A 283 27.76 -15.97 10.51
CA ARG A 283 27.17 -15.40 11.72
C ARG A 283 28.22 -15.40 12.84
N GLU A 284 28.37 -14.28 13.50
CA GLU A 284 29.20 -14.04 14.68
C GLU A 284 28.31 -13.67 15.88
N THR A 285 28.85 -13.74 17.10
CA THR A 285 28.13 -13.33 18.31
C THR A 285 27.96 -11.81 18.35
N ALA A 286 26.74 -11.33 18.14
CA ALA A 286 26.34 -9.94 18.23
C ALA A 286 25.72 -9.62 19.59
N PRO A 287 25.94 -8.43 20.18
CA PRO A 287 25.19 -7.99 21.34
C PRO A 287 23.74 -7.63 20.97
N ILE A 288 22.78 -7.82 21.88
CA ILE A 288 21.38 -7.36 21.66
C ILE A 288 21.30 -5.84 21.41
N SER A 289 22.27 -5.06 21.91
CA SER A 289 22.37 -3.62 21.61
C SER A 289 22.50 -3.30 20.12
N ALA A 290 22.78 -4.29 19.26
CA ALA A 290 22.81 -4.12 17.81
C ALA A 290 21.44 -4.30 17.13
N LEU A 291 20.39 -4.69 17.88
CA LEU A 291 19.03 -4.73 17.34
C LEU A 291 18.47 -3.33 17.14
N ARG A 292 17.86 -3.14 15.96
CA ARG A 292 17.13 -1.95 15.56
C ARG A 292 15.74 -2.41 15.14
N LEU A 293 14.78 -2.32 16.07
CA LEU A 293 13.42 -2.81 15.88
C LEU A 293 12.55 -1.72 15.23
N ALA A 294 11.95 -2.02 14.09
CA ALA A 294 10.83 -1.26 13.56
C ALA A 294 9.53 -1.74 14.21
N MET A 295 8.70 -0.81 14.69
CA MET A 295 7.38 -1.09 15.26
C MET A 295 6.32 -0.46 14.36
N GLN A 296 5.37 -1.28 13.90
CA GLN A 296 4.36 -0.86 12.93
C GLN A 296 2.99 -1.46 13.30
N CYS A 297 1.91 -0.72 13.05
CA CYS A 297 0.55 -1.23 13.04
C CYS A 297 0.11 -1.58 11.61
N GLY A 298 -0.84 -2.51 11.47
CA GLY A 298 -1.59 -2.67 10.24
C GLY A 298 -3.07 -2.48 10.47
N GLY A 299 -3.85 -3.55 10.29
CA GLY A 299 -5.28 -3.52 10.58
C GLY A 299 -5.60 -3.40 12.08
N SER A 300 -5.58 -2.18 12.62
CA SER A 300 -5.94 -1.88 14.01
C SER A 300 -7.41 -2.23 14.29
N ASP A 301 -7.67 -2.70 15.51
CA ASP A 301 -8.99 -2.97 16.08
C ASP A 301 -9.08 -2.40 17.50
N ALA A 302 -10.23 -2.58 18.17
CA ALA A 302 -10.42 -2.14 19.55
C ALA A 302 -9.49 -2.83 20.56
N PHE A 303 -8.92 -3.99 20.22
CA PHE A 303 -8.05 -4.77 21.11
C PHE A 303 -6.58 -4.38 21.01
N SER A 304 -6.18 -3.74 19.91
CA SER A 304 -4.79 -3.35 19.64
C SER A 304 -4.15 -2.60 20.81
N GLY A 305 -4.87 -1.64 21.39
CA GLY A 305 -4.42 -0.85 22.55
C GLY A 305 -4.50 -1.55 23.92
N VAL A 306 -5.14 -2.71 24.03
CA VAL A 306 -5.27 -3.49 25.27
C VAL A 306 -4.55 -4.85 25.24
N SER A 307 -4.02 -5.29 24.08
CA SER A 307 -3.24 -6.53 23.95
C SER A 307 -1.92 -6.36 23.20
N ALA A 308 -1.91 -6.40 21.86
CA ALA A 308 -0.68 -6.48 21.06
C ALA A 308 0.26 -5.28 21.25
N ASN A 309 -0.27 -4.06 21.27
CA ASN A 309 0.55 -2.84 21.40
C ASN A 309 1.23 -2.74 22.76
N PRO A 310 0.55 -2.94 23.91
CA PRO A 310 1.23 -2.94 25.20
C PRO A 310 2.21 -4.10 25.37
N VAL A 311 1.94 -5.29 24.82
CA VAL A 311 2.92 -6.41 24.80
C VAL A 311 4.18 -6.02 24.04
N LEU A 312 4.03 -5.42 22.86
CA LEU A 312 5.16 -4.86 22.10
C LEU A 312 5.86 -3.73 22.84
N GLY A 313 5.12 -2.93 23.61
CA GLY A 313 5.67 -1.90 24.49
C GLY A 313 6.63 -2.47 25.56
N GLU A 314 6.28 -3.58 26.20
CA GLU A 314 7.17 -4.23 27.17
C GLU A 314 8.38 -4.90 26.49
N ALA A 315 8.19 -5.56 25.34
CA ALA A 315 9.29 -6.12 24.57
C ALA A 315 10.27 -5.03 24.08
N SER A 316 9.75 -3.89 23.60
CA SER A 316 10.55 -2.75 23.15
C SER A 316 11.31 -2.11 24.30
N HIS A 317 10.72 -2.04 25.50
CA HIS A 317 11.40 -1.59 26.71
C HIS A 317 12.62 -2.45 27.05
N LEU A 318 12.54 -3.78 26.89
CA LEU A 318 13.67 -4.69 27.10
C LEU A 318 14.80 -4.49 26.08
N ILE A 319 14.46 -4.21 24.81
CA ILE A 319 15.45 -3.89 23.77
C ILE A 319 16.18 -2.59 24.10
N VAL A 320 15.45 -1.54 24.46
CA VAL A 320 16.04 -0.25 24.87
C VAL A 320 16.93 -0.43 26.10
N ARG A 321 16.49 -1.20 27.10
CA ARG A 321 17.31 -1.55 28.28
C ARG A 321 18.55 -2.36 27.95
N SER A 322 18.54 -3.09 26.85
CA SER A 322 19.69 -3.81 26.31
C SER A 322 20.60 -2.94 25.44
N GLY A 323 20.34 -1.63 25.35
CA GLY A 323 21.12 -0.69 24.54
C GLY A 323 20.81 -0.75 23.04
N GLY A 324 19.69 -1.38 22.65
CA GLY A 324 19.21 -1.40 21.27
C GLY A 324 18.48 -0.12 20.88
N SER A 325 17.98 -0.09 19.64
CA SER A 325 17.11 0.98 19.15
C SER A 325 15.74 0.42 18.78
N VAL A 326 14.68 1.18 19.08
CA VAL A 326 13.32 0.85 18.64
C VAL A 326 12.71 2.08 18.00
N ASN A 327 11.95 1.90 16.93
CA ASN A 327 11.41 2.99 16.12
C ASN A 327 9.90 2.80 15.95
N ILE A 328 9.11 3.72 16.50
CA ILE A 328 7.69 3.87 16.18
C ILE A 328 7.55 4.96 15.10
N ALA A 329 6.62 4.79 14.16
CA ALA A 329 6.40 5.76 13.09
C ALA A 329 4.92 6.19 13.07
N GLU A 330 4.27 6.29 11.92
CA GLU A 330 2.82 6.47 11.78
C GLU A 330 2.34 7.80 12.40
N THR A 331 2.75 8.93 11.82
CA THR A 331 2.52 10.26 12.43
C THR A 331 1.04 10.56 12.62
N ASP A 332 0.24 10.25 11.60
CA ASP A 332 -1.22 10.33 11.61
C ASP A 332 -1.87 9.46 12.69
N GLU A 333 -1.30 8.29 12.99
CA GLU A 333 -1.78 7.39 14.07
C GLU A 333 -1.36 7.84 15.46
N LEU A 334 -0.44 8.79 15.61
CA LEU A 334 -0.03 9.32 16.92
C LEU A 334 -0.62 10.69 17.23
N ILE A 335 -1.34 11.30 16.28
CA ILE A 335 -2.07 12.55 16.50
C ILE A 335 -3.22 12.35 17.49
N GLY A 336 -3.18 13.04 18.63
CA GLY A 336 -4.12 12.86 19.75
C GLY A 336 -3.60 11.93 20.87
N SER A 337 -2.38 11.39 20.73
CA SER A 337 -1.74 10.54 21.75
C SER A 337 -0.72 11.28 22.62
N GLU A 338 -0.62 12.60 22.50
CA GLU A 338 0.43 13.43 23.13
C GLU A 338 0.53 13.19 24.64
N SER A 339 -0.60 13.01 25.32
CA SER A 339 -0.68 12.74 26.76
C SER A 339 0.07 11.47 27.19
N HIS A 340 0.23 10.50 26.29
CA HIS A 340 0.97 9.24 26.52
C HIS A 340 2.35 9.26 25.86
N THR A 341 2.46 9.79 24.64
CA THR A 341 3.73 9.81 23.92
C THR A 341 4.74 10.78 24.54
N LEU A 342 4.27 11.91 25.07
CA LEU A 342 5.09 12.93 25.73
C LEU A 342 5.10 12.83 27.26
N ASP A 343 4.43 11.82 27.84
CA ASP A 343 4.41 11.61 29.30
C ASP A 343 5.82 11.56 29.90
N THR A 344 6.73 10.93 29.15
CA THR A 344 8.12 10.71 29.50
C THR A 344 9.00 10.92 28.26
N VAL A 345 9.91 11.87 28.32
CA VAL A 345 10.85 12.21 27.24
C VAL A 345 12.27 12.35 27.76
N SER A 346 13.27 12.12 26.90
CA SER A 346 14.68 12.26 27.27
C SER A 346 15.10 13.72 27.41
N SER A 347 14.41 14.62 26.72
CA SER A 347 14.72 16.05 26.65
C SER A 347 13.52 16.86 26.15
N ALA A 348 13.51 18.16 26.45
CA ALA A 348 12.54 19.09 25.90
C ALA A 348 12.63 19.22 24.36
N ASP A 349 13.82 19.01 23.78
CA ASP A 349 14.02 19.04 22.32
C ASP A 349 13.29 17.89 21.63
N ALA A 350 13.33 16.68 22.19
CA ALA A 350 12.57 15.54 21.67
C ALA A 350 11.06 15.82 21.65
N ALA A 351 10.52 16.37 22.74
CA ALA A 351 9.11 16.76 22.82
C ALA A 351 8.74 17.85 21.79
N GLN A 352 9.56 18.90 21.67
CA GLN A 352 9.34 19.99 20.70
C GLN A 352 9.37 19.48 19.26
N LYS A 353 10.32 18.61 18.92
CA LYS A 353 10.41 18.01 17.58
C LYS A 353 9.20 17.13 17.28
N PHE A 354 8.76 16.31 18.22
CA PHE A 354 7.57 15.47 18.05
C PHE A 354 6.33 16.32 17.74
N SER A 355 6.07 17.36 18.54
CA SER A 355 4.96 18.29 18.29
C SER A 355 5.10 19.04 16.96
N ALA A 356 6.32 19.40 16.56
CA ALA A 356 6.58 20.07 15.28
C ALA A 356 6.30 19.16 14.08
N VAL A 357 6.67 17.88 14.15
CA VAL A 357 6.37 16.88 13.12
C VAL A 357 4.85 16.72 12.95
N GLN A 358 4.12 16.52 14.05
CA GLN A 358 2.67 16.39 13.99
C GLN A 358 2.00 17.63 13.40
N LYS A 359 2.46 18.83 13.80
CA LYS A 359 1.94 20.08 13.24
C LYS A 359 2.19 20.15 11.73
N ARG A 360 3.41 19.85 11.29
CA ARG A 360 3.79 19.83 9.87
C ARG A 360 2.93 18.82 9.08
N PHE A 361 2.71 17.64 9.64
CA PHE A 361 1.87 16.61 9.01
C PHE A 361 0.41 17.07 8.89
N LYS A 362 -0.18 17.67 9.94
CA LYS A 362 -1.53 18.24 9.89
C LYS A 362 -1.67 19.35 8.86
N GLU A 363 -0.69 20.25 8.77
CA GLU A 363 -0.66 21.31 7.76
C GLU A 363 -0.51 20.76 6.34
N TRP A 364 0.30 19.71 6.15
CA TRP A 364 0.44 19.01 4.89
C TRP A 364 -0.86 18.28 4.48
N ALA A 365 -1.48 17.51 5.36
CA ALA A 365 -2.74 16.82 5.11
C ALA A 365 -3.88 17.81 4.81
N GLY A 366 -3.96 18.90 5.60
CA GLY A 366 -4.98 19.95 5.43
C GLY A 366 -4.94 20.63 4.07
N ARG A 367 -3.74 20.86 3.49
CA ARG A 367 -3.60 21.39 2.13
C ARG A 367 -4.21 20.49 1.05
N HIS A 368 -4.23 19.19 1.31
CA HIS A 368 -4.79 18.18 0.41
C HIS A 368 -6.27 17.89 0.71
N GLY A 369 -6.89 18.63 1.65
CA GLY A 369 -8.29 18.44 2.03
C GLY A 369 -8.53 17.29 3.02
N HIS A 370 -7.47 16.78 3.66
CA HIS A 370 -7.56 15.71 4.66
C HIS A 370 -7.26 16.23 6.06
N SER A 371 -7.69 15.47 7.06
CA SER A 371 -7.40 15.76 8.46
C SER A 371 -7.09 14.46 9.20
N ALA A 372 -6.33 14.55 10.29
CA ALA A 372 -5.99 13.38 11.10
C ALA A 372 -7.24 12.76 11.74
N GLU A 373 -8.28 13.54 11.99
CA GLU A 373 -9.57 13.09 12.55
C GLU A 373 -10.35 12.16 11.60
N GLY A 374 -10.02 12.22 10.30
CA GLY A 374 -10.52 11.29 9.28
C GLY A 374 -9.88 9.90 9.35
N ASN A 375 -8.90 9.68 10.23
CA ASN A 375 -8.12 8.44 10.32
C ASN A 375 -8.63 7.49 11.43
N PRO A 376 -9.91 7.11 11.43
CA PRO A 376 -10.20 5.66 11.36
C PRO A 376 -10.90 5.23 10.07
N SER A 377 -10.49 4.10 9.48
CA SER A 377 -11.14 3.52 8.30
C SER A 377 -12.54 2.97 8.64
N GLY A 378 -13.38 2.74 7.62
CA GLY A 378 -14.67 2.04 7.80
C GLY A 378 -14.48 0.65 8.44
N GLY A 379 -13.39 -0.04 8.11
CA GLY A 379 -12.98 -1.29 8.75
C GLY A 379 -12.63 -1.14 10.23
N ASN A 380 -11.96 -0.06 10.62
CA ASN A 380 -11.64 0.23 12.03
C ASN A 380 -12.89 0.57 12.84
N LEU A 381 -13.77 1.42 12.29
CA LEU A 381 -15.05 1.79 12.92
C LEU A 381 -15.89 0.53 13.19
N TYR A 382 -16.07 -0.34 12.20
CA TYR A 382 -16.82 -1.58 12.36
C TYR A 382 -16.29 -2.48 13.50
N ARG A 383 -15.01 -2.35 13.87
CA ARG A 383 -14.34 -3.14 14.91
C ARG A 383 -14.14 -2.39 16.22
N GLY A 384 -14.91 -1.32 16.45
CA GLY A 384 -15.00 -0.64 17.74
C GLY A 384 -13.96 0.46 17.99
N LEU A 385 -13.27 0.95 16.95
CA LEU A 385 -12.45 2.16 17.03
C LEU A 385 -13.26 3.37 16.58
N TYR A 386 -13.92 4.03 17.53
CA TYR A 386 -14.97 5.04 17.25
C TYR A 386 -14.44 6.35 16.66
N ASN A 387 -13.22 6.75 17.00
CA ASN A 387 -12.60 8.01 16.55
C ASN A 387 -11.07 7.97 16.70
N ILE A 388 -10.42 9.03 16.23
CA ILE A 388 -8.96 9.16 16.21
C ILE A 388 -8.36 9.07 17.62
N THR A 389 -8.98 9.68 18.63
CA THR A 389 -8.48 9.66 20.02
C THR A 389 -8.26 8.22 20.51
N LEU A 390 -9.23 7.31 20.28
CA LEU A 390 -9.11 5.90 20.68
C LEU A 390 -8.06 5.14 19.86
N LYS A 391 -7.98 5.41 18.55
CA LYS A 391 -6.98 4.79 17.68
C LYS A 391 -5.58 5.20 18.12
N SER A 392 -5.36 6.50 18.32
CA SER A 392 -4.03 7.05 18.59
C SER A 392 -3.49 6.69 19.96
N ILE A 393 -4.33 6.73 21.01
CA ILE A 393 -3.89 6.25 22.32
C ILE A 393 -3.55 4.76 22.27
N GLY A 394 -4.33 3.97 21.52
CA GLY A 394 -4.06 2.55 21.31
C GLY A 394 -2.72 2.32 20.59
N ALA A 395 -2.44 3.05 19.50
CA ALA A 395 -1.19 2.98 18.76
C ALA A 395 0.03 3.38 19.63
N ALA A 396 -0.11 4.43 20.43
CA ALA A 396 0.94 4.94 21.31
C ALA A 396 1.35 3.97 22.42
N ARG A 397 0.51 2.96 22.75
CA ARG A 397 0.85 1.90 23.72
C ARG A 397 2.02 1.02 23.29
N LYS A 398 2.45 1.07 22.02
CA LYS A 398 3.73 0.49 21.56
C LYS A 398 4.95 1.14 22.26
N LYS A 399 4.78 2.30 22.90
CA LYS A 399 5.71 2.86 23.89
C LYS A 399 5.26 2.48 25.30
N SER A 400 6.05 1.68 26.02
CA SER A 400 5.84 1.45 27.46
C SER A 400 5.92 2.77 28.24
N SER A 401 5.14 2.91 29.31
CA SER A 401 5.22 4.05 30.24
C SER A 401 6.56 4.12 30.99
N LYS A 402 7.33 3.02 30.97
CA LYS A 402 8.67 2.93 31.56
C LYS A 402 9.76 3.48 30.62
N THR A 403 9.43 3.76 29.36
CA THR A 403 10.36 4.18 28.31
C THR A 403 10.12 5.64 27.90
N ALA A 404 11.20 6.42 27.91
CA ALA A 404 11.20 7.80 27.43
C ALA A 404 11.35 7.85 25.90
N LEU A 405 10.70 8.82 25.24
CA LEU A 405 11.01 9.17 23.85
C LEU A 405 12.40 9.83 23.79
N ASP A 406 13.36 9.21 23.10
CA ASP A 406 14.73 9.71 23.02
C ASP A 406 14.97 10.62 21.82
N HIS A 407 14.46 10.21 20.64
CA HIS A 407 14.81 10.82 19.36
C HIS A 407 13.59 10.99 18.46
N VAL A 408 13.60 12.04 17.66
CA VAL A 408 12.64 12.29 16.58
C VAL A 408 13.41 12.51 15.29
N ILE A 409 13.11 11.72 14.25
CA ILE A 409 13.84 11.69 12.99
C ILE A 409 12.89 11.87 11.80
N ASP A 410 13.41 12.39 10.68
CA ASP A 410 12.65 12.44 9.43
C ASP A 410 12.62 11.06 8.75
N TYR A 411 11.65 10.85 7.85
CA TYR A 411 11.51 9.62 7.06
C TYR A 411 12.85 9.16 6.45
N GLY A 412 13.23 7.90 6.73
CA GLY A 412 14.45 7.27 6.20
C GLY A 412 15.78 7.75 6.79
N GLN A 413 15.76 8.64 7.80
CA GLN A 413 16.98 9.12 8.45
C GLN A 413 17.57 8.02 9.36
N LEU A 414 18.89 7.79 9.27
CA LEU A 414 19.54 6.70 10.03
C LEU A 414 19.41 6.85 11.55
N MET A 415 19.09 5.75 12.23
CA MET A 415 19.22 5.60 13.68
C MET A 415 20.69 5.40 14.05
N THR A 416 21.35 6.46 14.51
CA THR A 416 22.79 6.46 14.79
C THR A 416 23.15 6.19 16.25
N THR A 417 22.19 6.27 17.17
CA THR A 417 22.41 6.09 18.62
C THR A 417 21.35 5.15 19.20
N PRO A 418 21.63 4.46 20.31
CA PRO A 418 20.61 3.69 21.04
C PRO A 418 19.44 4.57 21.51
N GLY A 419 18.28 3.93 21.72
CA GLY A 419 17.11 4.58 22.33
C GLY A 419 15.78 4.32 21.64
N PHE A 420 14.75 5.01 22.11
CA PHE A 420 13.41 5.00 21.53
C PHE A 420 13.24 6.16 20.54
N TYR A 421 12.98 5.83 19.28
CA TYR A 421 12.81 6.75 18.17
C TYR A 421 11.33 6.90 17.81
N PHE A 422 10.94 8.12 17.45
CA PHE A 422 9.78 8.39 16.59
C PHE A 422 10.27 8.85 15.22
N MET A 423 9.72 8.31 14.14
CA MET A 423 10.03 8.70 12.76
C MET A 423 8.80 9.30 12.07
N ASP A 424 8.98 10.46 11.42
CA ASP A 424 7.95 11.05 10.55
C ASP A 424 7.66 10.11 9.36
N SER A 425 6.39 9.75 9.17
CA SER A 425 5.90 8.86 8.13
C SER A 425 4.36 8.93 8.06
N PRO A 426 3.76 8.51 6.93
CA PRO A 426 2.35 8.16 6.88
C PRO A 426 2.08 6.86 7.66
N GLY A 427 0.83 6.60 7.98
CA GLY A 427 0.31 5.42 8.66
C GLY A 427 0.17 4.21 7.73
N ASN A 428 0.15 4.41 6.41
CA ASN A 428 0.20 3.32 5.44
C ASN A 428 1.40 2.37 5.72
N ASP A 429 1.06 1.10 6.00
CA ASP A 429 1.97 0.07 6.51
C ASP A 429 3.30 -0.04 5.75
N LEU A 430 3.22 -0.19 4.42
CA LEU A 430 4.40 -0.45 3.60
C LEU A 430 5.26 0.80 3.43
N GLU A 431 4.61 1.96 3.29
CA GLU A 431 5.30 3.24 3.18
C GLU A 431 6.05 3.58 4.46
N SER A 432 5.42 3.40 5.62
CA SER A 432 6.05 3.57 6.92
C SER A 432 7.25 2.64 7.12
N ILE A 433 7.06 1.32 6.90
CA ILE A 433 8.11 0.31 7.06
C ILE A 433 9.32 0.61 6.16
N ALA A 434 9.10 1.04 4.92
CA ALA A 434 10.19 1.41 4.02
C ALA A 434 11.10 2.49 4.64
N GLY A 435 10.53 3.51 5.27
CA GLY A 435 11.29 4.52 6.01
C GLY A 435 12.05 3.93 7.20
N GLN A 436 11.42 3.04 7.97
CA GLN A 436 12.04 2.43 9.15
C GLN A 436 13.20 1.50 8.77
N VAL A 437 13.05 0.72 7.69
CA VAL A 437 14.09 -0.14 7.13
C VAL A 437 15.24 0.68 6.56
N ALA A 438 14.95 1.77 5.84
CA ALA A 438 15.97 2.71 5.37
C ALA A 438 16.72 3.39 6.53
N SER A 439 16.03 3.64 7.65
CA SER A 439 16.63 4.15 8.89
C SER A 439 17.54 3.13 9.60
N GLY A 440 17.61 1.90 9.09
CA GLY A 440 18.54 0.85 9.52
C GLY A 440 17.92 -0.26 10.35
N ALA A 441 16.59 -0.36 10.44
CA ALA A 441 15.92 -1.45 11.15
C ALA A 441 16.32 -2.81 10.56
N ASN A 442 16.64 -3.77 11.43
CA ASN A 442 17.07 -5.13 11.07
C ASN A 442 16.11 -6.22 11.57
N VAL A 443 15.03 -5.85 12.26
CA VAL A 443 13.85 -6.67 12.57
C VAL A 443 12.62 -5.77 12.56
N ILE A 444 11.47 -6.29 12.15
CA ILE A 444 10.17 -5.61 12.22
C ILE A 444 9.26 -6.37 13.18
N ALA A 445 8.60 -5.66 14.09
CA ALA A 445 7.45 -6.15 14.86
C ALA A 445 6.20 -5.45 14.36
N PHE A 446 5.24 -6.24 13.89
CA PHE A 446 4.06 -5.79 13.19
C PHE A 446 2.81 -6.22 13.95
N THR A 447 2.11 -5.29 14.58
CA THR A 447 0.88 -5.57 15.32
C THR A 447 -0.33 -5.51 14.39
N THR A 448 -1.23 -6.49 14.49
CA THR A 448 -2.43 -6.51 13.66
C THR A 448 -3.61 -7.15 14.37
N GLY A 449 -4.76 -6.46 14.38
CA GLY A 449 -6.01 -7.03 14.86
C GLY A 449 -6.70 -7.93 13.85
N ASN A 450 -6.39 -7.71 12.58
CA ASN A 450 -7.11 -8.32 11.50
C ASN A 450 -6.28 -9.36 10.72
N GLY A 451 -4.97 -9.46 10.99
CA GLY A 451 -4.10 -10.46 10.37
C GLY A 451 -3.42 -9.97 9.10
N SER A 452 -2.94 -8.72 9.11
CA SER A 452 -2.08 -8.19 8.04
C SER A 452 -0.90 -9.11 7.79
N ILE A 453 -0.64 -9.41 6.53
CA ILE A 453 0.40 -10.34 6.06
C ILE A 453 1.59 -9.57 5.44
N THR A 454 1.72 -8.31 5.81
CA THR A 454 2.79 -7.43 5.35
C THR A 454 4.15 -7.94 5.81
N ASN A 455 5.11 -8.02 4.88
CA ASN A 455 6.49 -8.45 5.12
C ASN A 455 7.44 -7.67 4.21
N PHE A 456 8.69 -7.49 4.65
CA PHE A 456 9.70 -6.75 3.90
C PHE A 456 10.76 -7.71 3.29
N PRO A 457 11.25 -7.50 2.04
CA PRO A 457 12.04 -8.52 1.34
C PRO A 457 13.30 -9.03 2.04
N PHE A 458 13.97 -8.19 2.82
CA PHE A 458 15.25 -8.55 3.47
C PHE A 458 15.28 -8.29 4.97
N VAL A 459 14.14 -7.99 5.59
CA VAL A 459 14.05 -7.75 7.04
C VAL A 459 12.99 -8.68 7.63
N PRO A 460 13.34 -9.55 8.60
CA PRO A 460 12.37 -10.46 9.17
C PRO A 460 11.27 -9.69 9.91
N THR A 461 10.02 -10.06 9.63
CA THR A 461 8.83 -9.43 10.20
C THR A 461 8.07 -10.41 11.08
N ILE A 462 7.97 -10.11 12.38
CA ILE A 462 7.17 -10.84 13.37
C ILE A 462 5.80 -10.20 13.43
N LYS A 463 4.76 -10.99 13.12
CA LYS A 463 3.36 -10.55 13.12
C LYS A 463 2.66 -10.96 14.42
N ILE A 464 2.13 -9.97 15.12
CA ILE A 464 1.58 -10.07 16.47
C ILE A 464 0.08 -9.82 16.41
N VAL A 465 -0.72 -10.82 16.77
CA VAL A 465 -2.18 -10.78 16.65
C VAL A 465 -2.84 -10.40 17.97
N THR A 466 -3.87 -9.56 17.91
CA THR A 466 -4.53 -8.98 19.10
C THR A 466 -5.44 -9.93 19.87
N THR A 467 -5.91 -11.02 19.26
CA THR A 467 -6.88 -11.97 19.83
C THR A 467 -6.49 -13.42 19.51
N THR A 468 -6.74 -14.34 20.45
CA THR A 468 -6.41 -15.77 20.28
C THR A 468 -7.21 -16.41 19.15
N GLN A 469 -8.51 -16.12 19.07
CA GLN A 469 -9.37 -16.65 17.99
C GLN A 469 -8.84 -16.27 16.60
N ARG A 470 -8.37 -15.03 16.42
CA ARG A 470 -7.79 -14.58 15.15
C ARG A 470 -6.45 -15.25 14.88
N TYR A 471 -5.62 -15.44 15.91
CA TYR A 471 -4.35 -16.14 15.79
C TYR A 471 -4.55 -17.60 15.35
N GLU A 472 -5.45 -18.34 15.99
CA GLU A 472 -5.76 -19.74 15.62
C GLU A 472 -6.26 -19.87 14.19
N MET A 473 -7.04 -18.89 13.71
CA MET A 473 -7.54 -18.88 12.34
C MET A 473 -6.46 -18.59 11.29
N LEU A 474 -5.36 -17.92 11.67
CA LEU A 474 -4.30 -17.44 10.78
C LEU A 474 -2.92 -17.96 11.23
N GLU A 475 -2.88 -19.11 11.89
CA GLU A 475 -1.67 -19.61 12.56
C GLU A 475 -0.50 -19.85 11.60
N THR A 476 -0.79 -20.08 10.32
CA THR A 476 0.21 -20.26 9.26
C THR A 476 0.86 -18.96 8.81
N GLU A 477 0.20 -17.82 9.01
CA GLU A 477 0.66 -16.51 8.60
C GLU A 477 1.04 -15.61 9.78
N MET A 478 0.76 -16.01 11.02
CA MET A 478 0.99 -15.19 12.22
C MET A 478 2.09 -15.80 13.08
N ASP A 479 2.85 -14.94 13.77
CA ASP A 479 4.02 -15.36 14.52
C ASP A 479 3.75 -15.42 16.04
N PHE A 480 2.91 -14.51 16.57
CA PHE A 480 2.67 -14.40 18.02
C PHE A 480 1.21 -14.11 18.37
N ASN A 481 0.72 -14.76 19.43
CA ASN A 481 -0.62 -14.54 20.00
C ASN A 481 -0.56 -13.59 21.22
N ALA A 482 -0.89 -12.32 21.04
CA ALA A 482 -1.07 -11.39 22.17
C ALA A 482 -2.48 -11.44 22.78
N GLY A 483 -3.40 -12.22 22.19
CA GLY A 483 -4.77 -12.39 22.68
C GLY A 483 -4.88 -13.04 24.06
N THR A 484 -3.83 -13.76 24.49
CA THR A 484 -3.71 -14.33 25.84
C THR A 484 -3.83 -13.26 26.95
N ILE A 485 -3.50 -11.99 26.65
CA ILE A 485 -3.73 -10.86 27.56
C ILE A 485 -5.22 -10.69 27.88
N LEU A 486 -6.09 -10.85 26.88
CA LEU A 486 -7.54 -10.76 27.05
C LEU A 486 -8.10 -11.94 27.85
N GLU A 487 -7.34 -13.03 27.96
CA GLU A 487 -7.64 -14.23 28.74
C GLU A 487 -7.07 -14.17 30.17
N GLY A 488 -6.39 -13.07 30.52
CA GLY A 488 -5.85 -12.81 31.85
C GLY A 488 -4.37 -13.17 32.04
N ALA A 489 -3.61 -13.37 30.96
CA ALA A 489 -2.15 -13.52 31.05
C ALA A 489 -1.48 -12.23 31.56
N ASP A 490 -0.31 -12.39 32.20
CA ASP A 490 0.48 -11.28 32.72
C ASP A 490 1.21 -10.54 31.59
N LEU A 491 1.03 -9.22 31.52
CA LEU A 491 1.58 -8.39 30.46
C LEU A 491 3.11 -8.42 30.40
N GLU A 492 3.79 -8.38 31.55
CA GLU A 492 5.25 -8.37 31.59
C GLU A 492 5.83 -9.72 31.15
N ALA A 493 5.18 -10.82 31.56
CA ALA A 493 5.56 -12.17 31.14
C ALA A 493 5.39 -12.36 29.63
N VAL A 494 4.23 -12.01 29.06
CA VAL A 494 3.98 -12.11 27.62
C VAL A 494 4.89 -11.17 26.81
N GLY A 495 5.20 -9.99 27.34
CA GLY A 495 6.19 -9.08 26.76
C GLY A 495 7.61 -9.66 26.72
N ALA A 496 8.01 -10.42 27.75
CA ALA A 496 9.28 -11.14 27.76
C ALA A 496 9.31 -12.29 26.75
N GLU A 497 8.20 -13.02 26.59
CA GLU A 497 8.07 -14.06 25.56
C GLU A 497 8.20 -13.48 24.14
N LEU A 498 7.56 -12.35 23.87
CA LEU A 498 7.71 -11.66 22.58
C LEU A 498 9.15 -11.17 22.36
N PHE A 499 9.81 -10.65 23.40
CA PHE A 499 11.23 -10.29 23.32
C PHE A 499 12.10 -11.48 22.92
N ASP A 500 11.90 -12.64 23.54
CA ASP A 500 12.64 -13.86 23.21
C ASP A 500 12.40 -14.30 21.75
N GLN A 501 11.17 -14.15 21.24
CA GLN A 501 10.86 -14.43 19.85
C GLN A 501 11.52 -13.45 18.88
N ILE A 502 11.58 -12.15 19.22
CA ILE A 502 12.34 -11.14 18.45
C ILE A 502 13.81 -11.52 18.36
N VAL A 503 14.40 -11.95 19.48
CA VAL A 503 15.80 -12.42 19.51
C VAL A 503 15.97 -13.69 18.69
N ALA A 504 15.03 -14.64 18.74
CA ALA A 504 15.07 -15.85 17.93
C ALA A 504 15.01 -15.55 16.43
N ALA A 505 14.12 -14.65 15.99
CA ALA A 505 14.05 -14.22 14.60
C ALA A 505 15.35 -13.54 14.15
N ALA A 506 15.90 -12.64 14.99
CA ALA A 506 17.20 -12.01 14.74
C ALA A 506 18.34 -13.04 14.59
N SER A 507 18.25 -14.14 15.36
CA SER A 507 19.19 -15.25 15.37
C SER A 507 19.11 -16.16 14.14
N GLY A 508 18.09 -16.00 13.28
CA GLY A 508 17.93 -16.79 12.05
C GLY A 508 16.71 -17.71 12.03
N THR A 509 15.88 -17.74 13.08
CA THR A 509 14.57 -18.39 12.99
C THR A 509 13.74 -17.67 11.94
N ALA A 510 13.21 -18.40 10.96
CA ALA A 510 12.35 -17.85 9.91
C ALA A 510 11.01 -17.42 10.52
N THR A 511 10.53 -16.23 10.16
CA THR A 511 9.16 -15.82 10.50
C THR A 511 8.15 -16.42 9.52
N SER A 512 6.88 -16.45 9.87
CA SER A 512 5.80 -17.00 9.03
C SER A 512 5.74 -16.33 7.64
N GLY A 513 6.14 -15.06 7.56
CA GLY A 513 6.22 -14.33 6.29
C GLY A 513 7.36 -14.78 5.39
N GLU A 514 8.53 -15.05 5.98
CA GLU A 514 9.69 -15.60 5.26
C GLU A 514 9.38 -17.02 4.77
N ALA A 515 8.78 -17.86 5.61
CA ALA A 515 8.41 -19.23 5.27
C ALA A 515 7.42 -19.32 4.09
N THR A 516 6.56 -18.31 3.92
CA THR A 516 5.58 -18.23 2.82
C THR A 516 6.08 -17.40 1.63
N GLY A 517 7.30 -16.86 1.70
CA GLY A 517 7.91 -16.00 0.68
C GLY A 517 7.14 -14.70 0.41
N GLN A 518 6.41 -14.17 1.41
CA GLN A 518 5.67 -12.92 1.31
C GLN A 518 6.63 -11.73 1.51
N THR A 519 6.55 -10.75 0.61
CA THR A 519 7.44 -9.60 0.54
C THR A 519 6.80 -8.49 -0.29
N GLN A 520 6.67 -7.28 0.23
CA GLN A 520 6.25 -6.10 -0.53
C GLN A 520 7.10 -4.90 -0.14
N VAL A 521 7.24 -3.95 -1.07
CA VAL A 521 7.93 -2.69 -0.83
C VAL A 521 7.09 -1.57 -1.43
N GLN A 522 6.89 -0.52 -0.67
CA GLN A 522 6.35 0.74 -1.17
C GLN A 522 7.05 1.88 -0.47
N ILE A 523 7.56 2.85 -1.23
CA ILE A 523 8.16 4.08 -0.67
C ILE A 523 7.04 5.11 -0.53
N TRP A 524 7.16 6.03 0.45
CA TRP A 524 6.21 7.13 0.62
C TRP A 524 5.96 7.87 -0.69
N ARG A 525 4.75 7.72 -1.25
CA ARG A 525 4.50 8.19 -2.62
C ARG A 525 4.43 9.70 -2.71
N ALA A 526 4.76 10.20 -3.90
CA ALA A 526 4.65 11.60 -4.26
C ALA A 526 3.21 12.12 -4.12
N TRP A 527 3.10 13.42 -3.84
CA TRP A 527 1.83 14.16 -3.77
C TRP A 527 1.83 15.35 -4.71
N GLY A 528 0.65 15.77 -5.15
CA GLY A 528 0.49 16.72 -6.24
C GLY A 528 0.80 18.18 -5.87
N LEU A 529 0.42 18.63 -4.67
CA LEU A 529 0.50 20.06 -4.29
C LEU A 529 1.84 20.42 -3.65
N GLU A 530 2.49 21.46 -4.18
CA GLU A 530 3.71 22.03 -3.59
C GLU A 530 3.42 22.90 -2.34
N GLU A 531 4.47 23.28 -1.61
CA GLU A 531 4.35 24.27 -0.54
C GLU A 531 3.93 25.64 -1.08
N GLY A 532 2.80 26.16 -0.59
CA GLY A 532 2.27 27.47 -0.98
C GLY A 532 1.24 27.43 -2.11
N GLU A 533 1.00 26.28 -2.74
CA GLU A 533 -0.10 26.07 -3.66
C GLU A 533 -1.41 25.82 -2.89
N SER A 534 -2.51 26.41 -3.37
CA SER A 534 -3.87 26.10 -2.90
C SER A 534 -4.64 25.43 -4.03
N SER A 535 -5.51 24.47 -3.71
CA SER A 535 -6.39 23.83 -4.69
C SER A 535 -7.31 24.86 -5.35
N ALA A 536 -6.91 25.37 -6.50
CA ALA A 536 -7.74 26.15 -7.38
C ALA A 536 -7.70 25.46 -8.74
N GLU A 537 -8.78 24.77 -9.11
CA GLU A 537 -9.52 25.01 -10.36
C GLU A 537 -10.70 24.06 -10.49
N SER A 538 -11.77 24.53 -11.15
CA SER A 538 -12.89 23.68 -11.54
C SER A 538 -12.43 22.79 -12.68
N ALA A 539 -12.33 21.48 -12.45
CA ALA A 539 -12.17 20.53 -13.53
C ALA A 539 -13.30 20.74 -14.55
N PHE A 540 -12.96 20.81 -15.84
CA PHE A 540 -13.95 20.79 -16.91
C PHE A 540 -14.77 19.51 -16.76
N GLU A 541 -16.08 19.61 -16.59
CA GLU A 541 -16.95 18.43 -16.54
C GLU A 541 -17.06 17.82 -17.93
N PRO A 542 -16.56 16.59 -18.14
CA PRO A 542 -16.54 15.98 -19.47
C PRO A 542 -17.94 15.80 -20.05
N THR A 543 -18.07 15.97 -21.36
CA THR A 543 -19.37 16.00 -22.04
C THR A 543 -20.00 14.62 -22.24
N GLY A 544 -19.22 13.55 -22.16
CA GLY A 544 -19.60 12.18 -22.53
C GLY A 544 -19.74 11.94 -24.05
N ALA A 545 -19.80 13.00 -24.86
CA ALA A 545 -19.96 12.91 -26.32
C ALA A 545 -18.59 12.83 -27.01
N PRO A 546 -18.42 11.96 -28.03
CA PRO A 546 -17.15 11.87 -28.74
C PRO A 546 -16.81 13.16 -29.51
N ALA A 547 -15.52 13.50 -29.57
CA ALA A 547 -14.99 14.58 -30.39
C ALA A 547 -15.20 14.31 -31.90
N VAL A 548 -15.20 13.04 -32.30
CA VAL A 548 -15.60 12.58 -33.64
C VAL A 548 -16.49 11.35 -33.48
N SER A 549 -17.75 11.43 -33.90
CA SER A 549 -18.71 10.33 -33.77
C SER A 549 -18.55 9.27 -34.85
N ILE A 550 -18.70 8.01 -34.46
CA ILE A 550 -18.91 6.87 -35.36
C ILE A 550 -20.36 6.43 -35.19
N SER A 551 -21.06 6.10 -36.27
CA SER A 551 -22.42 5.56 -36.18
C SER A 551 -22.36 4.16 -35.55
N PRO A 552 -23.27 3.79 -34.62
CA PRO A 552 -23.25 2.47 -33.98
C PRO A 552 -23.25 1.29 -34.96
N GLU A 553 -23.91 1.42 -36.12
CA GLU A 553 -23.94 0.43 -37.19
C GLU A 553 -22.61 0.26 -37.94
N ASP A 554 -21.76 1.29 -37.94
CA ASP A 554 -20.44 1.30 -38.59
C ASP A 554 -19.33 0.93 -37.60
N ALA A 555 -19.66 0.77 -36.31
CA ALA A 555 -18.70 0.46 -35.28
C ALA A 555 -18.08 -0.93 -35.50
N PHE A 556 -16.75 -0.99 -35.39
CA PHE A 556 -16.01 -2.22 -35.54
C PHE A 556 -16.20 -3.10 -34.30
N THR A 557 -16.87 -4.23 -34.47
CA THR A 557 -17.21 -5.18 -33.40
C THR A 557 -16.53 -6.54 -33.55
N ASN A 558 -15.83 -6.77 -34.67
CA ASN A 558 -15.20 -8.05 -34.99
C ASN A 558 -13.85 -8.23 -34.26
N GLY A 559 -13.90 -8.33 -32.94
CA GLY A 559 -12.76 -8.61 -32.06
C GLY A 559 -12.77 -10.05 -31.55
N SER A 560 -11.64 -10.47 -30.99
CA SER A 560 -11.53 -11.74 -30.25
C SER A 560 -10.77 -11.49 -28.97
N PRO A 561 -11.37 -10.75 -28.01
CA PRO A 561 -10.71 -10.46 -26.75
C PRO A 561 -10.39 -11.78 -26.03
N PRO A 562 -9.25 -11.88 -25.32
CA PRO A 562 -8.97 -13.05 -24.52
C PRO A 562 -10.04 -13.21 -23.43
N GLU A 563 -10.39 -14.44 -23.07
CA GLU A 563 -11.26 -14.71 -21.92
C GLU A 563 -10.40 -14.92 -20.66
N LEU A 564 -10.25 -13.87 -19.86
CA LEU A 564 -9.41 -13.85 -18.66
C LEU A 564 -10.24 -13.93 -17.38
N ASN A 565 -9.69 -14.58 -16.37
CA ASN A 565 -10.18 -14.50 -14.99
C ASN A 565 -9.37 -13.45 -14.23
N LEU A 566 -10.03 -12.61 -13.45
CA LEU A 566 -9.42 -11.45 -12.79
C LEU A 566 -9.55 -11.56 -11.27
N ILE A 567 -8.44 -11.36 -10.57
CA ILE A 567 -8.40 -11.12 -9.12
C ILE A 567 -8.10 -9.63 -8.92
N LEU A 568 -9.08 -8.89 -8.39
CA LEU A 568 -8.96 -7.47 -8.07
C LEU A 568 -8.72 -7.30 -6.57
N PRO A 569 -7.47 -7.10 -6.13
CA PRO A 569 -7.23 -6.71 -4.75
C PRO A 569 -7.91 -5.36 -4.49
N THR A 570 -8.57 -5.22 -3.35
CA THR A 570 -9.18 -3.94 -2.92
C THR A 570 -8.17 -3.00 -2.25
N SER A 571 -6.98 -3.51 -1.93
CA SER A 571 -5.93 -2.78 -1.25
C SER A 571 -4.53 -3.32 -1.58
N LEU A 572 -3.52 -2.48 -1.35
CA LEU A 572 -2.10 -2.85 -1.41
C LEU A 572 -1.77 -4.15 -0.62
N CYS A 573 -2.36 -4.32 0.56
CA CYS A 573 -2.08 -5.45 1.44
C CYS A 573 -2.61 -6.80 0.89
N SER A 574 -3.66 -6.80 0.06
CA SER A 574 -4.13 -8.01 -0.64
C SER A 574 -3.45 -8.24 -1.99
N GLY A 575 -2.68 -7.26 -2.49
CA GLY A 575 -2.04 -7.29 -3.81
C GLY A 575 -1.09 -8.48 -4.03
N GLN A 576 -0.19 -8.75 -3.08
CA GLN A 576 0.75 -9.86 -3.24
C GLN A 576 0.05 -11.23 -3.17
N VAL A 577 -0.98 -11.38 -2.34
CA VAL A 577 -1.75 -12.63 -2.30
C VAL A 577 -2.49 -12.85 -3.61
N ALA A 578 -3.11 -11.80 -4.15
CA ALA A 578 -3.75 -11.88 -5.46
C ALA A 578 -2.75 -12.36 -6.52
N GLU A 579 -1.54 -11.81 -6.54
CA GLU A 579 -0.49 -12.20 -7.48
C GLU A 579 -0.03 -13.64 -7.31
N LYS A 580 0.23 -14.08 -6.08
CA LYS A 580 0.61 -15.48 -5.79
C LYS A 580 -0.49 -16.45 -6.22
N LEU A 581 -1.74 -16.16 -5.91
CA LEU A 581 -2.87 -16.98 -6.31
C LEU A 581 -2.97 -17.07 -7.84
N ALA A 582 -2.86 -15.93 -8.55
CA ALA A 582 -2.86 -15.92 -10.01
C ALA A 582 -1.72 -16.76 -10.60
N LEU A 583 -0.51 -16.70 -10.04
CA LEU A 583 0.62 -17.53 -10.47
C LEU A 583 0.32 -19.03 -10.26
N THR A 584 -0.11 -19.42 -9.05
CA THR A 584 -0.45 -20.81 -8.71
C THR A 584 -1.51 -21.40 -9.64
N TYR A 585 -2.58 -20.65 -9.95
CA TYR A 585 -3.62 -21.15 -10.85
C TYR A 585 -3.11 -21.35 -12.29
N ASN A 586 -2.23 -20.46 -12.77
CA ASN A 586 -1.69 -20.56 -14.13
C ASN A 586 -0.68 -21.72 -14.28
N GLU A 587 0.00 -22.13 -13.21
CA GLU A 587 0.84 -23.35 -13.20
C GLU A 587 0.00 -24.64 -13.33
N GLY A 588 -1.21 -24.63 -12.79
CA GLY A 588 -2.13 -25.77 -12.72
C GLY A 588 -2.82 -26.16 -14.04
N ASN A 589 -2.50 -25.50 -15.17
CA ASN A 589 -3.11 -25.76 -16.48
C ASN A 589 -4.63 -25.45 -16.51
N SER A 590 -5.04 -24.31 -15.92
CA SER A 590 -6.42 -23.82 -15.99
C SER A 590 -6.82 -23.54 -17.45
N LEU A 591 -8.09 -23.84 -17.80
CA LEU A 591 -8.65 -23.60 -19.15
C LEU A 591 -8.56 -22.12 -19.58
N HIS A 592 -8.50 -21.20 -18.62
CA HIS A 592 -8.43 -19.76 -18.82
C HIS A 592 -7.34 -19.13 -17.94
N ARG A 593 -6.65 -18.11 -18.45
CA ARG A 593 -5.55 -17.41 -17.75
C ARG A 593 -6.11 -16.56 -16.61
N VAL A 594 -5.50 -16.65 -15.44
CA VAL A 594 -5.82 -15.81 -14.27
C VAL A 594 -4.85 -14.64 -14.20
N ILE A 595 -5.35 -13.43 -13.98
CA ILE A 595 -4.57 -12.20 -13.81
C ILE A 595 -4.95 -11.57 -12.46
N ALA A 596 -3.97 -11.05 -11.73
CA ALA A 596 -4.20 -10.15 -10.60
C ALA A 596 -3.86 -8.70 -11.00
N LEU A 597 -4.44 -7.68 -10.36
CA LEU A 597 -4.05 -6.28 -10.58
C LEU A 597 -3.62 -5.60 -9.26
N PRO A 598 -2.44 -5.92 -8.71
CA PRO A 598 -1.93 -5.29 -7.49
C PRO A 598 -1.59 -3.82 -7.74
N HIS A 599 -1.94 -2.98 -6.76
CA HIS A 599 -1.74 -1.53 -6.80
C HIS A 599 -1.42 -1.01 -5.39
N THR A 600 -1.11 0.28 -5.26
CA THR A 600 -0.75 0.89 -3.97
C THR A 600 -1.91 1.57 -3.23
N GLU A 601 -3.09 1.61 -3.84
CA GLU A 601 -4.26 2.28 -3.28
C GLU A 601 -5.11 1.36 -2.39
N GLY A 602 -6.19 1.91 -1.81
CA GLY A 602 -7.18 1.22 -0.99
C GLY A 602 -6.89 1.20 0.53
N CYS A 603 -5.62 1.24 0.93
CA CYS A 603 -5.20 1.32 2.34
C CYS A 603 -4.60 2.69 2.68
N GLY A 604 -5.01 3.30 3.81
CA GLY A 604 -4.40 4.55 4.30
C GLY A 604 -4.36 5.68 3.27
N VAL A 605 -5.30 5.74 2.31
CA VAL A 605 -5.31 6.74 1.23
C VAL A 605 -6.55 7.64 1.29
N THR A 606 -6.40 8.78 0.62
CA THR A 606 -7.23 9.97 0.66
C THR A 606 -8.71 9.79 0.34
N SER A 607 -9.53 10.62 0.99
CA SER A 607 -10.96 10.74 0.76
C SER A 607 -11.31 11.54 -0.50
N GLY A 608 -12.58 11.51 -0.91
CA GLY A 608 -13.10 12.39 -1.97
C GLY A 608 -12.84 11.86 -3.37
N GLU A 609 -12.19 12.68 -4.21
CA GLU A 609 -12.03 12.41 -5.64
C GLU A 609 -11.13 11.20 -5.91
N SER A 610 -10.00 11.05 -5.19
CA SER A 610 -9.09 9.91 -5.34
C SER A 610 -9.81 8.57 -5.13
N GLU A 611 -10.69 8.49 -4.14
CA GLU A 611 -11.48 7.29 -3.81
C GLU A 611 -12.53 6.99 -4.90
N THR A 612 -13.08 8.05 -5.51
CA THR A 612 -14.02 7.94 -6.64
C THR A 612 -13.31 7.46 -7.92
N VAL A 613 -12.13 8.00 -8.22
CA VAL A 613 -11.28 7.57 -9.34
C VAL A 613 -10.87 6.10 -9.15
N PHE A 614 -10.41 5.74 -7.94
CA PHE A 614 -10.04 4.37 -7.59
C PHE A 614 -11.21 3.39 -7.81
N ALA A 615 -12.40 3.71 -7.29
CA ALA A 615 -13.59 2.89 -7.46
C ALA A 615 -13.95 2.74 -8.95
N ARG A 616 -13.95 3.84 -9.71
CA ARG A 616 -14.24 3.83 -11.15
C ARG A 616 -13.25 2.95 -11.92
N ILE A 617 -11.96 3.00 -11.59
CA ILE A 617 -10.93 2.17 -12.22
C ILE A 617 -11.20 0.69 -11.98
N LEU A 618 -11.34 0.25 -10.72
CA LEU A 618 -11.54 -1.18 -10.42
C LEU A 618 -12.86 -1.71 -10.99
N LEU A 619 -13.94 -0.93 -10.94
CA LEU A 619 -15.21 -1.30 -11.58
C LEU A 619 -15.09 -1.35 -13.10
N GLY A 620 -14.30 -0.45 -13.70
CA GLY A 620 -13.97 -0.47 -15.11
C GLY A 620 -13.23 -1.73 -15.52
N TYR A 621 -12.29 -2.22 -14.72
CA TYR A 621 -11.64 -3.52 -14.97
C TYR A 621 -12.57 -4.70 -14.74
N ALA A 622 -13.41 -4.67 -13.70
CA ALA A 622 -14.34 -5.76 -13.40
C ALA A 622 -15.31 -6.06 -14.55
N GLN A 623 -15.64 -5.04 -15.35
CA GLN A 623 -16.52 -5.15 -16.51
C GLN A 623 -15.77 -5.21 -17.85
N HIS A 624 -14.43 -5.30 -17.86
CA HIS A 624 -13.63 -5.17 -19.09
C HIS A 624 -14.01 -6.25 -20.11
N PRO A 625 -14.13 -5.95 -21.42
CA PRO A 625 -14.61 -6.93 -22.42
C PRO A 625 -13.81 -8.23 -22.50
N SER A 626 -12.55 -8.21 -22.06
CA SER A 626 -11.67 -9.39 -21.96
C SER A 626 -11.80 -10.18 -20.65
N ILE A 627 -12.69 -9.77 -19.74
CA ILE A 627 -12.82 -10.38 -18.43
C ILE A 627 -14.07 -11.25 -18.41
N ARG A 628 -13.85 -12.54 -18.19
CA ARG A 628 -14.88 -13.55 -18.04
C ARG A 628 -15.47 -13.54 -16.63
N SER A 629 -14.59 -13.48 -15.63
CA SER A 629 -14.95 -13.53 -14.23
C SER A 629 -14.03 -12.64 -13.44
N THR A 630 -14.58 -11.95 -12.45
CA THR A 630 -13.85 -11.08 -11.54
C THR A 630 -14.10 -11.54 -10.11
N VAL A 631 -13.04 -11.59 -9.31
CA VAL A 631 -13.13 -11.73 -7.85
C VAL A 631 -12.49 -10.52 -7.19
N PHE A 632 -13.26 -9.81 -6.38
CA PHE A 632 -12.71 -8.81 -5.46
C PHE A 632 -12.09 -9.53 -4.26
N LEU A 633 -10.82 -9.22 -3.98
CA LEU A 633 -10.06 -9.81 -2.88
C LEU A 633 -9.73 -8.73 -1.85
N GLU A 634 -10.44 -8.77 -0.73
CA GLU A 634 -10.18 -7.90 0.40
C GLU A 634 -9.14 -8.48 1.35
N HIS A 635 -8.45 -7.58 2.05
CA HIS A 635 -7.75 -7.96 3.25
C HIS A 635 -8.77 -7.92 4.40
N GLY A 636 -9.35 -6.76 4.69
CA GLY A 636 -10.51 -6.54 5.57
C GLY A 636 -10.36 -5.35 6.53
N CYS A 637 -9.20 -4.69 6.57
CA CYS A 637 -8.92 -3.51 7.40
C CYS A 637 -8.84 -2.18 6.62
N GLU A 638 -8.75 -2.29 5.30
CA GLU A 638 -8.71 -1.18 4.37
C GLU A 638 -9.98 -0.32 4.40
N LYS A 639 -9.88 0.84 3.78
CA LYS A 639 -11.00 1.79 3.65
C LYS A 639 -12.02 1.29 2.63
N THR A 640 -11.55 0.71 1.53
CA THR A 640 -12.33 0.30 0.36
C THR A 640 -12.57 -1.21 0.32
N HIS A 641 -13.06 -1.78 1.42
CA HIS A 641 -13.35 -3.22 1.54
C HIS A 641 -14.46 -3.71 0.59
N ASN A 642 -14.80 -5.01 0.59
CA ASN A 642 -15.79 -5.58 -0.33
C ASN A 642 -17.16 -4.87 -0.27
N ASP A 643 -17.66 -4.50 0.92
CA ASP A 643 -18.95 -3.79 1.02
C ASP A 643 -18.94 -2.40 0.36
N PHE A 644 -17.80 -1.69 0.38
CA PHE A 644 -17.64 -0.44 -0.35
C PHE A 644 -17.84 -0.67 -1.85
N PHE A 645 -17.21 -1.72 -2.41
CA PHE A 645 -17.37 -2.05 -3.83
C PHE A 645 -18.77 -2.57 -4.17
N ARG A 646 -19.43 -3.33 -3.28
CA ARG A 646 -20.84 -3.70 -3.45
C ARG A 646 -21.73 -2.46 -3.57
N GLN A 647 -21.51 -1.46 -2.72
CA GLN A 647 -22.25 -0.21 -2.78
C GLN A 647 -21.92 0.59 -4.05
N ALA A 648 -20.64 0.70 -4.41
CA ALA A 648 -20.21 1.38 -5.63
C ALA A 648 -20.81 0.72 -6.89
N MET A 649 -20.91 -0.60 -6.91
CA MET A 649 -21.60 -1.36 -7.96
C MET A 649 -23.10 -1.04 -8.01
N ASN A 650 -23.79 -1.12 -6.88
CA ASN A 650 -25.21 -0.79 -6.79
C ASN A 650 -25.51 0.65 -7.25
N ASN A 651 -24.70 1.62 -6.81
CA ASN A 651 -24.83 3.03 -7.20
C ASN A 651 -24.59 3.23 -8.70
N SER A 652 -23.77 2.39 -9.32
CA SER A 652 -23.47 2.40 -10.76
C SER A 652 -24.44 1.53 -11.58
N GLY A 653 -25.44 0.90 -10.96
CA GLY A 653 -26.41 0.02 -11.62
C GLY A 653 -25.84 -1.33 -12.08
N LEU A 654 -24.74 -1.78 -11.49
CA LEU A 654 -24.07 -3.04 -11.82
C LEU A 654 -24.59 -4.18 -10.94
N ASP A 655 -24.70 -5.39 -11.51
CA ASP A 655 -25.11 -6.57 -10.75
C ASP A 655 -23.99 -7.05 -9.82
N ILE A 656 -24.21 -6.97 -8.51
CA ILE A 656 -23.26 -7.45 -7.48
C ILE A 656 -22.99 -8.95 -7.54
N ASN A 657 -23.86 -9.74 -8.20
CA ASN A 657 -23.69 -11.18 -8.38
C ASN A 657 -22.85 -11.53 -9.61
N SER A 658 -22.48 -10.53 -10.42
CA SER A 658 -21.59 -10.71 -11.57
C SER A 658 -20.11 -10.90 -11.19
N VAL A 659 -19.77 -10.65 -9.92
CA VAL A 659 -18.41 -10.77 -9.38
C VAL A 659 -18.40 -11.66 -8.14
N GLY A 660 -17.28 -12.34 -7.93
CA GLY A 660 -17.00 -13.05 -6.68
C GLY A 660 -16.44 -12.13 -5.61
N TRP A 661 -16.63 -12.52 -4.35
CA TRP A 661 -16.16 -11.77 -3.20
C TRP A 661 -15.36 -12.71 -2.30
N ALA A 662 -14.12 -12.34 -2.03
CA ALA A 662 -13.19 -13.12 -1.22
C ALA A 662 -12.52 -12.23 -0.18
N SER A 663 -12.21 -12.80 0.99
CA SER A 663 -11.56 -12.12 2.11
C SER A 663 -10.44 -13.00 2.64
N ILE A 664 -9.21 -12.49 2.64
CA ILE A 664 -8.05 -13.24 3.16
C ILE A 664 -8.25 -13.50 4.66
N GLN A 665 -8.69 -12.46 5.38
CA GLN A 665 -8.84 -12.54 6.82
C GLN A 665 -10.03 -13.40 7.23
N LEU A 666 -11.20 -13.24 6.62
CA LEU A 666 -12.39 -14.01 7.00
C LEU A 666 -12.37 -15.43 6.41
N GLY A 667 -11.60 -15.65 5.36
CA GLY A 667 -11.44 -16.93 4.68
C GLY A 667 -10.47 -17.90 5.36
N GLY A 668 -9.82 -17.51 6.47
CA GLY A 668 -8.85 -18.38 7.16
C GLY A 668 -7.45 -18.37 6.53
N GLY A 669 -6.99 -17.20 6.06
CA GLY A 669 -5.65 -17.04 5.51
C GLY A 669 -5.57 -17.34 4.01
N ILE A 670 -4.36 -17.53 3.50
CA ILE A 670 -4.12 -17.66 2.05
C ILE A 670 -4.70 -18.96 1.50
N GLN A 671 -4.55 -20.05 2.26
CA GLN A 671 -5.03 -21.36 1.82
C GLN A 671 -6.56 -21.40 1.73
N GLY A 672 -7.26 -20.86 2.72
CA GLY A 672 -8.73 -20.87 2.71
C GLY A 672 -9.33 -19.96 1.64
N VAL A 673 -8.69 -18.83 1.34
CA VAL A 673 -9.14 -17.96 0.25
C VAL A 673 -8.88 -18.58 -1.13
N GLN A 674 -7.79 -19.33 -1.31
CA GLN A 674 -7.50 -20.06 -2.56
C GLN A 674 -8.66 -20.99 -2.96
N SER A 675 -9.14 -21.83 -2.04
CA SER A 675 -10.27 -22.74 -2.34
C SER A 675 -11.56 -21.98 -2.69
N SER A 676 -11.77 -20.82 -2.05
CA SER A 676 -12.95 -19.98 -2.29
C SER A 676 -12.92 -19.35 -3.69
N ILE A 677 -11.78 -18.80 -4.11
CA ILE A 677 -11.61 -18.19 -5.44
C ILE A 677 -11.74 -19.24 -6.55
N GLU A 678 -11.20 -20.43 -6.36
CA GLU A 678 -11.32 -21.53 -7.33
C GLU A 678 -12.79 -21.88 -7.60
N THR A 679 -13.58 -22.02 -6.54
CA THR A 679 -15.03 -22.28 -6.64
C THR A 679 -15.77 -21.15 -7.37
N LEU A 680 -15.38 -19.89 -7.11
CA LEU A 680 -15.97 -18.72 -7.77
C LEU A 680 -15.69 -18.70 -9.28
N PHE A 681 -14.46 -19.06 -9.70
CA PHE A 681 -14.11 -19.14 -11.12
C PHE A 681 -14.78 -20.34 -11.82
N GLU A 682 -14.91 -21.49 -11.18
CA GLU A 682 -15.61 -22.65 -11.74
C GLU A 682 -17.11 -22.40 -11.95
N GLY A 683 -17.73 -21.62 -11.06
CA GLY A 683 -19.15 -21.25 -11.14
C GLY A 683 -19.47 -20.13 -12.13
N ALA A 684 -18.45 -19.47 -12.70
CA ALA A 684 -18.64 -18.29 -13.54
C ALA A 684 -19.28 -18.63 -14.89
N GLN A 685 -20.38 -17.94 -15.20
CA GLN A 685 -21.05 -18.05 -16.50
C GLN A 685 -20.15 -17.50 -17.62
N SER A 686 -20.38 -17.95 -18.85
CA SER A 686 -19.67 -17.38 -19.99
C SER A 686 -20.06 -15.91 -20.18
N PRO A 687 -19.13 -15.07 -20.68
CA PRO A 687 -19.42 -13.67 -20.92
C PRO A 687 -20.60 -13.52 -21.89
N ASP A 688 -21.32 -12.41 -21.78
CA ASP A 688 -22.36 -12.09 -22.77
C ASP A 688 -21.73 -11.94 -24.15
N SER A 689 -22.36 -12.56 -25.16
CA SER A 689 -21.82 -12.66 -26.53
C SER A 689 -22.16 -11.45 -27.40
N THR A 690 -22.63 -10.38 -26.78
CA THR A 690 -23.12 -9.17 -27.45
C THR A 690 -21.95 -8.45 -28.13
N PRO A 691 -22.06 -8.14 -29.43
CA PRO A 691 -21.02 -7.39 -30.12
C PRO A 691 -20.88 -5.99 -29.50
N HIS A 692 -19.67 -5.65 -29.04
CA HIS A 692 -19.35 -4.32 -28.51
C HIS A 692 -18.38 -3.61 -29.44
N ALA A 693 -18.52 -2.28 -29.54
CA ALA A 693 -17.57 -1.46 -30.30
C ALA A 693 -16.18 -1.58 -29.67
N LEU A 694 -15.19 -2.02 -30.46
CA LEU A 694 -13.82 -2.12 -29.98
C LEU A 694 -13.21 -0.72 -29.82
N THR A 695 -12.44 -0.57 -28.75
CA THR A 695 -11.77 0.68 -28.41
C THR A 695 -10.26 0.45 -28.31
N ILE A 696 -9.48 1.34 -28.92
CA ILE A 696 -8.01 1.34 -28.86
C ILE A 696 -7.54 2.63 -28.18
N GLY A 697 -6.67 2.50 -27.19
CA GLY A 697 -6.00 3.63 -26.57
C GLY A 697 -4.79 4.06 -27.41
N ILE A 698 -4.61 5.36 -27.63
CA ILE A 698 -3.41 5.92 -28.25
C ILE A 698 -2.67 6.74 -27.20
N VAL A 699 -1.37 6.50 -27.05
CA VAL A 699 -0.50 7.23 -26.12
C VAL A 699 0.78 7.68 -26.82
N ASN A 700 1.11 8.96 -26.68
CA ASN A 700 2.33 9.61 -27.11
C ASN A 700 2.73 10.66 -26.08
N LEU A 701 3.64 10.30 -25.17
CA LEU A 701 4.14 11.19 -24.12
C LEU A 701 5.52 11.79 -24.46
N ALA A 702 6.07 11.48 -25.63
CA ALA A 702 7.39 11.93 -26.07
C ALA A 702 7.33 13.34 -26.68
N ALA A 703 7.29 14.37 -25.83
CA ALA A 703 7.02 15.77 -26.18
C ALA A 703 7.98 16.45 -27.18
N ALA A 704 9.02 15.78 -27.67
CA ALA A 704 10.06 16.36 -28.54
C ALA A 704 9.97 15.98 -30.03
N ASP A 705 9.02 15.12 -30.45
CA ASP A 705 8.92 14.64 -31.83
C ASP A 705 7.61 15.07 -32.52
N GLU A 706 7.69 16.18 -33.28
CA GLU A 706 6.57 16.67 -34.11
C GLU A 706 6.11 15.64 -35.14
N GLY A 707 7.02 14.79 -35.65
CA GLY A 707 6.71 13.74 -36.61
C GLY A 707 5.90 12.61 -35.97
N ALA A 708 6.26 12.20 -34.75
CA ALA A 708 5.49 11.23 -33.98
C ALA A 708 4.09 11.75 -33.64
N ALA A 709 3.96 13.03 -33.25
CA ALA A 709 2.66 13.64 -32.99
C ALA A 709 1.75 13.68 -34.24
N GLN A 710 2.31 14.01 -35.42
CA GLN A 710 1.57 13.97 -36.69
C GLN A 710 1.18 12.54 -37.09
N LEU A 711 2.08 11.57 -36.94
CA LEU A 711 1.82 10.16 -37.24
C LEU A 711 0.74 9.60 -36.32
N SER A 712 0.77 9.94 -35.03
CA SER A 712 -0.27 9.58 -34.06
C SER A 712 -1.63 10.14 -34.48
N ALA A 713 -1.72 11.44 -34.82
CA ALA A 713 -2.96 12.07 -35.31
C ALA A 713 -3.50 11.40 -36.58
N GLN A 714 -2.62 11.02 -37.51
CA GLN A 714 -3.01 10.28 -38.72
C GLN A 714 -3.51 8.87 -38.38
N THR A 715 -2.87 8.18 -37.44
CA THR A 715 -3.25 6.84 -36.98
C THR A 715 -4.63 6.86 -36.31
N VAL A 716 -4.90 7.87 -35.49
CA VAL A 716 -6.22 8.10 -34.88
C VAL A 716 -7.29 8.21 -35.97
N SER A 717 -7.05 9.05 -36.98
CA SER A 717 -8.00 9.25 -38.08
C SER A 717 -8.25 7.98 -38.88
N GLU A 718 -7.18 7.22 -39.15
CA GLU A 718 -7.24 5.93 -39.86
C GLU A 718 -8.09 4.92 -39.08
N LEU A 719 -7.87 4.76 -37.76
CA LEU A 719 -8.66 3.86 -36.91
C LEU A 719 -10.13 4.25 -36.85
N VAL A 720 -10.43 5.54 -36.65
CA VAL A 720 -11.81 6.05 -36.64
C VAL A 720 -12.51 5.81 -37.98
N SER A 721 -11.80 5.96 -39.11
CA SER A 721 -12.36 5.70 -40.45
C SER A 721 -12.72 4.23 -40.69
N ARG A 722 -12.12 3.31 -39.92
CA ARG A 722 -12.39 1.86 -39.92
C ARG A 722 -13.50 1.46 -38.95
N GLY A 723 -14.13 2.43 -38.27
CA GLY A 723 -15.16 2.19 -37.26
C GLY A 723 -14.61 1.82 -35.88
N ILE A 724 -13.30 1.88 -35.65
CA ILE A 724 -12.68 1.57 -34.36
C ILE A 724 -12.74 2.81 -33.47
N SER A 725 -13.25 2.66 -32.25
CA SER A 725 -13.27 3.76 -31.27
C SER A 725 -11.86 4.01 -30.73
N VAL A 726 -11.54 5.27 -30.46
CA VAL A 726 -10.21 5.68 -30.03
C VAL A 726 -10.31 6.54 -28.78
N ILE A 727 -9.47 6.25 -27.77
CA ILE A 727 -9.32 7.11 -26.59
C ILE A 727 -7.89 7.67 -26.58
N ILE A 728 -7.77 8.99 -26.42
CA ILE A 728 -6.50 9.70 -26.26
C ILE A 728 -6.49 10.40 -24.89
N PRO A 729 -5.44 10.27 -24.08
CA PRO A 729 -5.25 11.07 -22.87
C PRO A 729 -5.15 12.57 -23.19
N GLU A 730 -5.69 13.45 -22.35
CA GLU A 730 -5.65 14.90 -22.60
C GLU A 730 -4.23 15.48 -22.61
N ASN A 731 -3.30 14.87 -21.86
CA ASN A 731 -1.90 15.27 -21.79
C ASN A 731 -1.04 14.70 -22.93
N ASP A 732 -1.63 13.93 -23.85
CA ASP A 732 -0.97 13.33 -24.99
C ASP A 732 -0.44 14.39 -25.98
N CYS A 733 0.74 14.16 -26.55
CA CYS A 733 1.38 15.06 -27.51
C CYS A 733 0.55 15.30 -28.77
N THR A 734 -0.30 14.34 -29.15
CA THR A 734 -1.26 14.48 -30.26
C THR A 734 -2.27 15.60 -30.00
N VAL A 735 -2.60 15.85 -28.73
CA VAL A 735 -3.55 16.88 -28.28
C VAL A 735 -2.82 18.17 -27.81
N THR A 736 -1.68 18.02 -27.12
CA THR A 736 -0.98 19.13 -26.48
C THR A 736 0.03 19.85 -27.39
N THR A 737 0.52 19.21 -28.45
CA THR A 737 1.42 19.87 -29.42
C THR A 737 0.66 20.53 -30.57
N GLU A 738 1.24 21.59 -31.14
CA GLU A 738 0.65 22.27 -32.30
C GLU A 738 0.60 21.36 -33.53
N ALA A 739 1.65 20.56 -33.75
CA ALA A 739 1.73 19.65 -34.89
C ALA A 739 0.61 18.60 -34.87
N GLY A 740 0.34 18.00 -33.70
CA GLY A 740 -0.76 17.05 -33.51
C GLY A 740 -2.13 17.70 -33.73
N ARG A 741 -2.39 18.84 -33.07
CA ARG A 741 -3.67 19.58 -33.20
C ARG A 741 -3.96 20.03 -34.62
N GLN A 742 -2.98 20.61 -35.30
CA GLN A 742 -3.14 21.04 -36.69
C GLN A 742 -3.47 19.83 -37.58
N LYS A 743 -2.80 18.69 -37.36
CA LYS A 743 -3.06 17.49 -38.15
C LYS A 743 -4.45 16.91 -37.91
N LEU A 744 -4.91 16.83 -36.66
CA LEU A 744 -6.29 16.42 -36.36
C LEU A 744 -7.32 17.37 -37.00
N LYS A 745 -7.07 18.68 -36.95
CA LYS A 745 -7.93 19.70 -37.56
C LYS A 745 -7.97 19.60 -39.09
N GLU A 746 -6.85 19.29 -39.74
CA GLU A 746 -6.79 19.03 -41.18
C GLU A 746 -7.64 17.82 -41.58
N LEU A 747 -7.65 16.77 -40.76
CA LEU A 747 -8.30 15.49 -41.06
C LEU A 747 -9.80 15.49 -40.71
N HIS A 748 -10.20 16.17 -39.63
CA HIS A 748 -11.56 16.13 -39.08
C HIS A 748 -12.29 17.48 -39.11
N GLY A 749 -11.64 18.56 -39.55
CA GLY A 749 -12.22 19.90 -39.55
C GLY A 749 -12.19 20.55 -38.16
N ASN A 750 -13.23 21.29 -37.79
CA ASN A 750 -13.29 21.96 -36.49
C ASN A 750 -13.61 20.97 -35.37
N ILE A 751 -12.57 20.30 -34.85
CA ILE A 751 -12.64 19.34 -33.75
C ILE A 751 -12.49 20.06 -32.39
N ASP A 752 -13.33 19.68 -31.43
CA ASP A 752 -13.16 20.06 -30.03
C ASP A 752 -12.34 19.00 -29.31
N LEU A 753 -11.23 19.42 -28.70
CA LEU A 753 -10.29 18.54 -27.99
C LEU A 753 -10.39 18.69 -26.48
N GLN A 754 -11.45 19.33 -25.97
CA GLN A 754 -11.76 19.28 -24.54
C GLN A 754 -12.06 17.83 -24.09
N PRO A 755 -11.78 17.48 -22.83
CA PRO A 755 -12.03 16.14 -22.32
C PRO A 755 -13.50 15.73 -22.47
N THR A 756 -13.70 14.54 -23.02
CA THR A 756 -15.02 13.92 -23.24
C THR A 756 -15.32 12.82 -22.22
N LEU A 757 -14.29 12.29 -21.56
CA LEU A 757 -14.37 11.24 -20.55
C LEU A 757 -13.58 11.66 -19.30
N LYS A 758 -14.08 11.29 -18.12
CA LYS A 758 -13.29 11.30 -16.87
C LYS A 758 -12.24 10.19 -16.92
N PHE A 759 -11.21 10.28 -16.08
CA PHE A 759 -10.16 9.26 -16.02
C PHE A 759 -10.72 7.87 -15.70
N GLY A 760 -10.54 6.91 -16.60
CA GLY A 760 -11.07 5.54 -16.45
C GLY A 760 -12.58 5.40 -16.72
N GLU A 761 -13.24 6.44 -17.23
CA GLU A 761 -14.64 6.38 -17.65
C GLU A 761 -14.78 5.66 -18.99
N ARG A 762 -15.83 4.85 -19.13
CA ARG A 762 -16.12 4.12 -20.36
C ARG A 762 -16.94 4.96 -21.33
N PRO A 763 -16.58 4.98 -22.62
CA PRO A 763 -17.39 5.64 -23.63
C PRO A 763 -18.73 4.92 -23.81
N THR A 764 -19.80 5.69 -23.94
CA THR A 764 -21.16 5.18 -24.22
C THR A 764 -21.49 5.14 -25.71
N ASN A 765 -20.79 5.94 -26.51
CA ASN A 765 -20.96 6.03 -27.96
C ASN A 765 -19.61 5.78 -28.64
N PRO A 766 -19.57 5.11 -29.81
CA PRO A 766 -18.32 4.89 -30.50
C PRO A 766 -17.81 6.18 -31.16
N GLY A 767 -16.49 6.37 -31.15
CA GLY A 767 -15.87 7.58 -31.68
C GLY A 767 -14.46 7.85 -31.16
N LEU A 768 -13.97 9.04 -31.46
CA LEU A 768 -12.76 9.62 -30.85
C LEU A 768 -13.14 10.31 -29.55
N HIS A 769 -12.54 9.87 -28.44
CA HIS A 769 -12.69 10.45 -27.12
C HIS A 769 -11.37 10.98 -26.58
N ILE A 770 -11.45 12.10 -25.87
CA ILE A 770 -10.37 12.63 -25.04
C ILE A 770 -10.66 12.28 -23.58
N MET A 771 -9.72 11.65 -22.89
CA MET A 771 -9.85 11.25 -21.48
C MET A 771 -9.03 12.20 -20.60
N GLN A 772 -9.61 12.68 -19.51
CA GLN A 772 -8.87 13.43 -18.48
C GLN A 772 -7.68 12.62 -17.96
N THR A 773 -6.68 13.30 -17.40
CA THR A 773 -5.46 12.69 -16.87
C THR A 773 -5.20 13.12 -15.44
N GLU A 774 -5.03 12.13 -14.55
CA GLU A 774 -4.74 12.35 -13.13
C GLU A 774 -3.22 12.33 -12.85
N SER A 775 -2.41 12.02 -13.86
CA SER A 775 -0.98 11.78 -13.74
C SER A 775 -0.25 11.93 -15.07
N THR A 776 1.05 12.15 -14.99
CA THR A 776 1.99 12.13 -16.12
C THR A 776 2.74 10.79 -16.24
N ASP A 777 2.53 9.87 -15.30
CA ASP A 777 3.11 8.52 -15.34
C ASP A 777 2.42 7.68 -16.42
N SER A 778 3.20 7.08 -17.33
CA SER A 778 2.66 6.31 -18.45
C SER A 778 1.89 5.08 -17.99
N LEU A 779 2.32 4.42 -16.91
CA LEU A 779 1.68 3.22 -16.42
C LEU A 779 0.32 3.54 -15.80
N GLU A 780 0.22 4.63 -15.04
CA GLU A 780 -1.06 5.10 -14.53
C GLU A 780 -2.02 5.46 -15.68
N ILE A 781 -1.53 6.12 -16.74
CA ILE A 781 -2.33 6.41 -17.94
C ILE A 781 -2.81 5.13 -18.62
N PHE A 782 -1.95 4.11 -18.78
CA PHE A 782 -2.34 2.80 -19.31
C PHE A 782 -3.42 2.14 -18.45
N THR A 783 -3.34 2.27 -17.12
CA THR A 783 -4.38 1.79 -16.20
C THR A 783 -5.72 2.47 -16.47
N GLY A 784 -5.74 3.79 -16.66
CA GLY A 784 -6.95 4.55 -17.00
C GLY A 784 -7.57 4.09 -18.32
N LEU A 785 -6.76 3.97 -19.39
CA LEU A 785 -7.22 3.49 -20.69
C LEU A 785 -7.83 2.08 -20.60
N GLY A 786 -7.23 1.19 -19.82
CA GLY A 786 -7.77 -0.13 -19.59
C GLY A 786 -9.08 -0.14 -18.81
N ALA A 787 -9.22 0.69 -17.77
CA ALA A 787 -10.49 0.84 -17.06
C ALA A 787 -11.61 1.35 -17.98
N SER A 788 -11.27 2.23 -18.92
CA SER A 788 -12.16 2.75 -19.97
C SER A 788 -12.56 1.71 -21.02
N GLY A 789 -12.03 0.48 -20.99
CA GLY A 789 -12.40 -0.61 -21.90
C GLY A 789 -11.52 -0.75 -23.15
N CYS A 790 -10.34 -0.12 -23.18
CA CYS A 790 -9.42 -0.27 -24.31
C CYS A 790 -8.94 -1.72 -24.45
N SER A 791 -9.21 -2.34 -25.59
CA SER A 791 -8.81 -3.72 -25.90
C SER A 791 -7.36 -3.84 -26.38
N ALA A 792 -6.74 -2.72 -26.75
CA ALA A 792 -5.31 -2.60 -27.02
C ALA A 792 -4.85 -1.16 -26.78
N ILE A 793 -3.56 -0.96 -26.58
CA ILE A 793 -2.90 0.34 -26.46
C ILE A 793 -1.83 0.44 -27.55
N VAL A 794 -1.77 1.56 -28.26
CA VAL A 794 -0.66 1.91 -29.15
C VAL A 794 0.14 3.03 -28.48
N ASN A 795 1.36 2.70 -28.04
CA ASN A 795 2.29 3.62 -27.44
C ASN A 795 3.33 4.06 -28.47
N PHE A 796 3.32 5.35 -28.82
CA PHE A 796 4.40 6.01 -29.54
C PHE A 796 5.52 6.33 -28.55
N ALA A 797 6.38 5.34 -28.35
CA ALA A 797 7.52 5.41 -27.47
C ALA A 797 8.56 6.43 -27.97
N GLY A 798 9.25 7.05 -27.03
CA GLY A 798 10.39 7.92 -27.31
C GLY A 798 11.64 7.11 -27.62
N LYS A 799 12.74 7.43 -26.94
CA LYS A 799 14.01 6.71 -27.12
C LYS A 799 13.96 5.30 -26.51
N TYR A 800 13.23 5.12 -25.42
CA TYR A 800 13.13 3.84 -24.72
C TYR A 800 11.66 3.36 -24.70
N PRO A 801 11.42 2.04 -24.79
CA PRO A 801 10.08 1.50 -24.68
C PRO A 801 9.55 1.66 -23.25
N HIS A 802 8.26 1.93 -23.10
CA HIS A 802 7.62 1.95 -21.78
C HIS A 802 7.23 0.54 -21.32
N GLN A 803 7.14 0.34 -20.02
CA GLN A 803 6.59 -0.89 -19.44
C GLN A 803 5.15 -1.11 -19.93
N PRO A 804 4.81 -2.27 -20.52
CA PRO A 804 3.46 -2.53 -21.01
C PRO A 804 2.48 -2.81 -19.87
N HIS A 805 1.19 -2.67 -20.18
CA HIS A 805 0.12 -3.06 -19.26
C HIS A 805 0.11 -4.58 -19.03
N ARG A 806 -0.40 -5.02 -17.86
CA ARG A 806 -0.34 -6.43 -17.41
C ARG A 806 -1.01 -7.43 -18.36
N PHE A 807 -2.18 -7.09 -18.91
CA PHE A 807 -2.88 -7.97 -19.85
C PHE A 807 -3.41 -7.27 -21.10
N ILE A 808 -3.37 -5.93 -21.15
CA ILE A 808 -3.85 -5.21 -22.34
C ILE A 808 -2.70 -5.21 -23.34
N PRO A 809 -2.90 -5.77 -24.54
CA PRO A 809 -1.87 -5.75 -25.57
C PRO A 809 -1.39 -4.32 -25.83
N THR A 810 -0.10 -4.07 -25.60
CA THR A 810 0.52 -2.76 -25.77
C THR A 810 1.49 -2.82 -26.94
N LEU A 811 1.13 -2.17 -28.05
CA LEU A 811 1.98 -2.02 -29.22
C LEU A 811 2.95 -0.85 -29.03
N GLN A 812 4.22 -1.08 -29.30
CA GLN A 812 5.27 -0.08 -29.15
C GLN A 812 5.74 0.41 -30.52
N VAL A 813 5.52 1.68 -30.82
CA VAL A 813 6.05 2.36 -32.01
C VAL A 813 7.26 3.18 -31.56
N GLY A 814 8.47 2.81 -31.97
CA GLY A 814 9.70 3.38 -31.39
C GLY A 814 10.95 3.17 -32.23
N GLN A 815 12.13 3.43 -31.67
CA GLN A 815 13.42 3.26 -32.37
C GLN A 815 14.19 1.98 -31.99
N THR A 816 13.79 1.32 -30.90
CA THR A 816 14.56 0.22 -30.31
C THR A 816 14.19 -1.12 -30.93
N GLU A 817 15.10 -1.69 -31.71
CA GLU A 817 14.94 -3.01 -32.34
C GLU A 817 14.82 -4.10 -31.27
N GLY A 818 13.99 -5.12 -31.50
CA GLY A 818 13.77 -6.21 -30.53
C GLY A 818 12.82 -5.89 -29.37
N THR A 819 12.48 -4.62 -29.14
CA THR A 819 11.47 -4.19 -28.15
C THR A 819 10.26 -3.50 -28.78
N CYS A 820 10.45 -2.74 -29.87
CA CYS A 820 9.36 -2.06 -30.55
C CYS A 820 8.74 -2.96 -31.63
N ASP A 821 7.40 -2.93 -31.74
CA ASP A 821 6.65 -3.63 -32.79
C ASP A 821 6.86 -2.98 -34.17
N LEU A 822 6.95 -1.66 -34.19
CA LEU A 822 7.10 -0.86 -35.39
C LEU A 822 8.20 0.19 -35.20
N GLY A 823 9.16 0.22 -36.13
CA GLY A 823 10.30 1.12 -36.10
C GLY A 823 10.02 2.47 -36.79
N TYR A 824 10.46 3.59 -36.21
CA TYR A 824 10.48 4.87 -36.93
C TYR A 824 11.41 4.79 -38.14
N GLY A 825 10.83 4.76 -39.33
CA GLY A 825 11.56 4.62 -40.59
C GLY A 825 10.69 5.00 -41.79
N PRO A 826 11.28 5.08 -43.01
CA PRO A 826 10.58 5.57 -44.20
C PRO A 826 9.36 4.72 -44.63
N ASN A 827 9.25 3.50 -44.09
CA ASN A 827 8.16 2.57 -44.38
C ASN A 827 7.03 2.62 -43.35
N LEU A 828 7.21 3.34 -42.23
CA LEU A 828 6.18 3.48 -41.20
C LEU A 828 5.10 4.47 -41.67
N THR A 829 3.86 4.03 -41.67
CA THR A 829 2.69 4.84 -42.05
C THR A 829 1.56 4.66 -41.04
N ALA A 830 0.64 5.62 -40.97
CA ALA A 830 -0.57 5.51 -40.13
C ALA A 830 -1.38 4.24 -40.46
N ALA A 831 -1.48 3.86 -41.74
CA ALA A 831 -2.12 2.64 -42.17
C ALA A 831 -1.43 1.39 -41.59
N SER A 832 -0.10 1.31 -41.64
CA SER A 832 0.62 0.17 -41.06
C SER A 832 0.46 0.06 -39.54
N VAL A 833 0.39 1.18 -38.82
CA VAL A 833 0.14 1.17 -37.36
C VAL A 833 -1.30 0.70 -37.08
N ALA A 834 -2.29 1.25 -37.81
CA ALA A 834 -3.69 0.86 -37.68
C ALA A 834 -3.94 -0.60 -38.05
N ASP A 835 -3.27 -1.12 -39.10
CA ASP A 835 -3.33 -2.53 -39.50
C ASP A 835 -2.84 -3.44 -38.37
N THR A 836 -1.66 -3.16 -37.81
CA THR A 836 -1.12 -3.94 -36.68
C THR A 836 -2.03 -3.85 -35.45
N ALA A 837 -2.52 -2.66 -35.11
CA ALA A 837 -3.43 -2.45 -33.99
C ALA A 837 -4.77 -3.22 -34.15
N GLN A 838 -5.32 -3.22 -35.36
CA GLN A 838 -6.52 -3.98 -35.70
C GLN A 838 -6.25 -5.50 -35.60
N LEU A 839 -5.13 -5.99 -36.13
CA LEU A 839 -4.74 -7.39 -35.99
C LEU A 839 -4.56 -7.79 -34.52
N THR A 840 -4.05 -6.89 -33.67
CA THR A 840 -3.91 -7.13 -32.23
C THR A 840 -5.26 -7.32 -31.54
N VAL A 841 -6.25 -6.44 -31.75
CA VAL A 841 -7.59 -6.60 -31.13
C VAL A 841 -8.38 -7.78 -31.71
N GLN A 842 -7.99 -8.27 -32.88
CA GLN A 842 -8.49 -9.51 -33.48
C GLN A 842 -7.77 -10.78 -32.98
N GLY A 843 -6.73 -10.64 -32.14
CA GLY A 843 -5.90 -11.76 -31.68
C GLY A 843 -5.00 -12.38 -32.76
N LEU A 844 -4.82 -11.69 -33.89
CA LEU A 844 -4.02 -12.13 -35.04
C LEU A 844 -2.56 -11.63 -34.98
N TYR A 845 -2.25 -10.72 -34.06
CA TYR A 845 -0.90 -10.22 -33.80
C TYR A 845 -0.65 -10.13 -32.30
N THR A 846 0.51 -10.64 -31.84
CA THR A 846 0.96 -10.54 -30.45
C THR A 846 2.08 -9.50 -30.34
N PRO A 847 1.93 -8.45 -29.53
CA PRO A 847 2.98 -7.45 -29.35
C PRO A 847 4.30 -8.03 -28.85
N VAL A 848 5.43 -7.47 -29.30
CA VAL A 848 6.79 -7.94 -29.01
C VAL A 848 7.07 -8.04 -27.50
N ILE A 849 6.71 -7.01 -26.72
CA ILE A 849 6.91 -7.01 -25.26
C ILE A 849 5.82 -7.83 -24.54
N GLY A 850 4.72 -8.19 -25.22
CA GLY A 850 3.56 -8.88 -24.64
C GLY A 850 3.74 -10.36 -24.29
N ALA A 851 4.87 -10.98 -24.64
CA ALA A 851 5.12 -12.42 -24.45
C ALA A 851 5.67 -12.81 -23.06
N ARG A 852 5.85 -11.87 -22.13
CA ARG A 852 6.45 -12.09 -20.79
C ARG A 852 5.43 -11.83 -19.66
N PRO A 853 5.68 -12.31 -18.42
CA PRO A 853 4.85 -11.95 -17.27
C PRO A 853 4.98 -10.45 -16.97
N ASN A 854 4.11 -9.63 -17.55
CA ASN A 854 4.09 -8.19 -17.34
C ASN A 854 3.61 -7.85 -15.93
N VAL A 855 4.30 -6.91 -15.26
CA VAL A 855 3.97 -6.45 -13.90
C VAL A 855 3.31 -5.05 -13.88
N GLY A 856 3.01 -4.48 -15.05
CA GLY A 856 2.50 -3.12 -15.16
C GLY A 856 1.03 -2.97 -14.75
N PHE A 857 0.80 -2.44 -13.56
CA PHE A 857 -0.47 -1.86 -13.12
C PHE A 857 -0.23 -0.86 -11.99
N GLN A 858 -0.77 0.34 -12.11
CA GLN A 858 -0.72 1.32 -11.01
C GLN A 858 -1.86 2.33 -11.11
N ILE A 859 -2.36 2.80 -9.97
CA ILE A 859 -3.49 3.73 -9.87
C ILE A 859 -3.00 5.11 -9.43
N PRO A 860 -3.42 6.18 -10.14
CA PRO A 860 -3.07 7.55 -9.77
C PRO A 860 -3.79 7.98 -8.50
N ARG A 861 -3.13 8.86 -7.75
CA ARG A 861 -3.71 9.49 -6.55
C ARG A 861 -4.45 10.80 -6.85
N GLY A 862 -4.24 11.36 -8.05
CA GLY A 862 -4.74 12.69 -8.41
C GLY A 862 -4.01 13.79 -7.64
N GLN A 863 -4.40 15.04 -7.87
CA GLN A 863 -3.71 16.22 -7.34
C GLN A 863 -3.75 16.30 -5.80
N LEU A 864 -4.88 15.91 -5.20
CA LEU A 864 -5.13 15.99 -3.75
C LEU A 864 -4.80 14.68 -3.01
N GLY A 865 -4.32 13.66 -3.71
CA GLY A 865 -4.08 12.36 -3.11
C GLY A 865 -2.75 12.29 -2.37
N ILE A 866 -2.80 11.72 -1.16
CA ILE A 866 -1.69 11.53 -0.22
C ILE A 866 -1.81 10.18 0.49
N SER A 867 -0.75 9.75 1.16
CA SER A 867 -0.85 8.67 2.16
C SER A 867 -1.14 9.28 3.52
N MET A 868 -2.20 8.81 4.16
CA MET A 868 -2.43 9.05 5.57
C MET A 868 -1.71 7.99 6.38
#